data_AF-A0A8C3U1S5-F1
#
_entry.id   AF-A0A8C3U1S5-F1
#
_cell.length_a   1.000
_cell.length_b   1.000
_cell.length_c   1.000
_cell.angle_alpha   90.00
_cell.angle_beta   90.00
_cell.angle_gamma   90.00
#
_symmetry.space_group_name_H-M   'P 1'
#
loop_
_entity.id
_entity.type
_entity.pdbx_description
1 polymer ?
#
loop_
_entity_poly.entity_id
_entity_poly.type
_entity_poly.pdbx_seq_one_letter_code
_entity_poly.pdbx_strand_id
1 'polypeptide(L)'
;MGECCCAVLRVLVMQAAWALAGVQVRYSVPEEAKAGTVVGRLAQDLGLEAGEAEARRLRLVAQGRRASVEVSGASGALLVSSRLDREELCGKSAPCALRLEVLLERPLRVFHVQLEVTDINDNAPIFPAARKNLSIAESSLPGSRFPLEGASDADIGANAQLSYTLSPSEHFSLEVKSKDEKKSSVFLVLTKSLDRETIPVHRLVLTATDRGRPSLTGTMELVISVLDANDNAPQFNQSVYKVQLPENTAPGTVFFHLTATDKDEGINQEIHYSFSDTVSANLQELFKIDEKSGEIRTAGELDFEDLQSYDLEIEARDKGIPPLSGHCSVELEVLDVNDNAPEVWVTSLSVPVPEDASVGTVVALLSVSDRDSGANGRVRCWVWPAAPFGLEATFAGSYSLVLREALDRERVSEYEVEVRAEDGGAPALGARRGLRVPVSDVNDNAPLFAQAVYTVLARENNAAGAELARLWARDPDEAGNGRVSYSVWEGAAGGVGAAAGSGWRAASSYVSVDAESGRVWALQPLDYEELQVLQFEVRAVDAGEPPLCGNATVQLFVLDENDNAPALLPPAGSAPEAGAVAVVAKIRAVDADSGYNAWLRYELWEPRAKGPFRVGLYSGEVSTARPLDEADGARHTLLIVVRDHGEPARSATATLSVSLLEANEAALAAGSSASSSRSGSRAATNVWLVVAICAVSSLFLLALVLYGASRWAPRAAVLSGPGPTTLVCASEVGSWSYSQRHSRSLCVADGAAKSDLMVFSPNFPPPPPGAAPKDTQPEPSALLHTVSDTALFKSVPFLRLLCSPLLVLSHPLGIHGPCL
;
A
#
# COMPACT_ATOMS: atom_id res chain seq x y z
N MET A 1 127.77 -97.69 -31.14
CA MET A 1 127.83 -97.97 -29.68
C MET A 1 127.75 -96.62 -28.97
N GLY A 2 126.75 -96.28 -28.17
CA GLY A 2 125.66 -97.09 -27.66
C GLY A 2 124.36 -96.29 -27.55
N GLU A 3 123.39 -96.72 -28.34
CA GLU A 3 121.94 -96.49 -28.17
C GLU A 3 121.39 -97.19 -26.90
N CYS A 4 122.22 -97.40 -25.86
CA CYS A 4 121.87 -98.21 -24.69
C CYS A 4 121.76 -97.40 -23.38
N CYS A 5 122.07 -96.10 -23.37
CA CYS A 5 122.05 -95.29 -22.15
C CYS A 5 120.74 -94.51 -21.90
N CYS A 6 119.88 -94.33 -22.92
CA CYS A 6 118.63 -93.57 -22.78
C CYS A 6 117.43 -94.39 -22.28
N ALA A 7 117.47 -95.73 -22.35
CA ALA A 7 116.34 -96.58 -21.94
C ALA A 7 116.36 -96.94 -20.45
N VAL A 8 117.55 -97.11 -19.85
CA VAL A 8 117.67 -97.56 -18.46
C VAL A 8 117.35 -96.46 -17.44
N LEU A 9 117.63 -95.18 -17.78
CA LEU A 9 117.34 -94.05 -16.89
C LEU A 9 115.84 -93.68 -16.85
N ARG A 10 115.08 -93.93 -17.93
CA ARG A 10 113.61 -93.70 -17.95
C ARG A 10 112.83 -94.77 -17.20
N VAL A 11 113.29 -96.03 -17.19
CA VAL A 11 112.64 -97.12 -16.46
C VAL A 11 112.86 -97.00 -14.94
N LEU A 12 114.03 -96.56 -14.50
CA LEU A 12 114.31 -96.34 -13.07
C LEU A 12 113.60 -95.12 -12.48
N VAL A 13 113.38 -94.05 -13.27
CA VAL A 13 112.61 -92.88 -12.82
C VAL A 13 111.09 -93.15 -12.83
N MET A 14 110.59 -94.00 -13.74
CA MET A 14 109.18 -94.42 -13.71
C MET A 14 108.86 -95.40 -12.58
N GLN A 15 109.80 -96.27 -12.20
CA GLN A 15 109.62 -97.19 -11.05
C GLN A 15 109.78 -96.49 -9.70
N ALA A 16 110.57 -95.41 -9.61
CA ALA A 16 110.68 -94.60 -8.38
C ALA A 16 109.47 -93.67 -8.14
N ALA A 17 108.76 -93.24 -9.19
CA ALA A 17 107.58 -92.38 -9.06
C ALA A 17 106.31 -93.12 -8.57
N TRP A 18 106.26 -94.46 -8.67
CA TRP A 18 105.15 -95.25 -8.14
C TRP A 18 105.25 -95.53 -6.63
N ALA A 19 106.40 -95.28 -5.99
CA ALA A 19 106.64 -95.62 -4.59
C ALA A 19 106.37 -94.49 -3.57
N LEU A 20 105.89 -93.31 -4.00
CA LEU A 20 105.64 -92.14 -3.14
C LEU A 20 104.23 -91.54 -3.27
N ALA A 21 103.33 -92.16 -4.03
CA ALA A 21 101.92 -91.81 -3.99
C ALA A 21 101.29 -92.47 -2.75
N GLY A 22 101.15 -91.71 -1.66
CA GLY A 22 100.28 -92.11 -0.56
C GLY A 22 98.87 -92.35 -1.12
N VAL A 23 98.40 -93.60 -1.05
CA VAL A 23 97.07 -94.00 -1.54
C VAL A 23 96.02 -93.25 -0.73
N GLN A 24 95.45 -92.20 -1.31
CA GLN A 24 94.32 -91.48 -0.74
C GLN A 24 93.04 -92.07 -1.33
N VAL A 25 92.29 -92.81 -0.52
CA VAL A 25 91.03 -93.43 -0.94
C VAL A 25 89.91 -92.41 -0.83
N ARG A 26 89.13 -92.26 -1.90
CA ARG A 26 87.96 -91.37 -1.95
C ARG A 26 86.71 -92.20 -2.13
N TYR A 27 85.72 -91.97 -1.28
CA TYR A 27 84.39 -92.52 -1.42
C TYR A 27 83.37 -91.41 -1.46
N SER A 28 82.24 -91.66 -2.12
CA SER A 28 81.06 -90.82 -2.05
C SER A 28 79.89 -91.61 -1.47
N VAL A 29 79.11 -90.96 -0.63
CA VAL A 29 77.86 -91.52 -0.11
C VAL A 29 76.78 -90.44 -0.16
N PRO A 30 75.57 -90.75 -0.63
CA PRO A 30 74.45 -89.84 -0.44
C PRO A 30 74.16 -89.68 1.04
N GLU A 31 73.76 -88.48 1.44
CA GLU A 31 73.16 -88.27 2.75
C GLU A 31 71.86 -89.07 2.90
N GLU A 32 71.28 -89.09 4.11
CA GLU A 32 70.11 -89.93 4.43
C GLU A 32 70.31 -91.44 4.22
N ALA A 33 71.55 -91.88 3.98
CA ALA A 33 71.88 -93.29 3.88
C ALA A 33 71.52 -94.01 5.18
N LYS A 34 70.76 -95.11 5.06
CA LYS A 34 70.35 -95.92 6.21
C LYS A 34 71.56 -96.48 6.94
N ALA A 35 71.48 -96.63 8.25
CA ALA A 35 72.51 -97.32 9.03
C ALA A 35 72.74 -98.74 8.47
N GLY A 36 74.01 -99.11 8.32
CA GLY A 36 74.45 -100.34 7.67
C GLY A 36 74.67 -100.25 6.15
N THR A 37 74.46 -99.09 5.53
CA THR A 37 74.78 -98.89 4.11
C THR A 37 76.29 -98.99 3.88
N VAL A 38 76.70 -99.79 2.90
CA VAL A 38 78.11 -99.95 2.52
C VAL A 38 78.53 -98.78 1.65
N VAL A 39 79.44 -97.94 2.18
CA VAL A 39 80.02 -96.78 1.49
C VAL A 39 81.08 -97.23 0.48
N GLY A 40 81.91 -98.19 0.87
CA GLY A 40 83.03 -98.66 0.06
C GLY A 40 83.76 -99.83 0.68
N ARG A 41 84.42 -100.64 -0.13
CA ARG A 41 85.14 -101.83 0.32
C ARG A 41 86.59 -101.48 0.66
N LEU A 42 86.76 -100.76 1.76
CA LEU A 42 88.03 -100.17 2.17
C LEU A 42 89.20 -101.18 2.21
N ALA A 43 88.98 -102.39 2.72
CA ALA A 43 90.04 -103.41 2.72
C ALA A 43 90.49 -103.83 1.32
N GLN A 44 89.57 -103.94 0.35
CA GLN A 44 89.90 -104.30 -1.04
C GLN A 44 90.66 -103.16 -1.72
N ASP A 45 90.21 -101.92 -1.52
CA ASP A 45 90.81 -100.75 -2.17
C ASP A 45 92.19 -100.38 -1.57
N LEU A 46 92.45 -100.80 -0.32
CA LEU A 46 93.76 -100.73 0.33
C LEU A 46 94.67 -101.94 0.00
N GLY A 47 94.20 -102.89 -0.82
CA GLY A 47 94.96 -104.06 -1.27
C GLY A 47 95.17 -105.14 -0.20
N LEU A 48 94.24 -105.25 0.77
CA LEU A 48 94.25 -106.29 1.81
C LEU A 48 93.51 -107.54 1.33
N GLU A 49 94.08 -108.73 1.57
CA GLU A 49 93.46 -110.00 1.20
C GLU A 49 92.27 -110.37 2.11
N ALA A 50 91.42 -111.31 1.68
CA ALA A 50 90.23 -111.71 2.43
C ALA A 50 90.59 -112.23 3.84
N GLY A 51 90.05 -111.59 4.89
CA GLY A 51 90.33 -111.90 6.30
C GLY A 51 91.51 -111.13 6.92
N GLU A 52 92.31 -110.44 6.11
CA GLU A 52 93.48 -109.69 6.59
C GLU A 52 93.09 -108.42 7.38
N ALA A 53 91.95 -107.82 7.05
CA ALA A 53 91.42 -106.64 7.75
C ALA A 53 91.10 -106.93 9.23
N GLU A 54 90.53 -108.10 9.53
CA GLU A 54 90.21 -108.53 10.89
C GLU A 54 91.48 -108.93 11.66
N ALA A 55 92.36 -109.72 11.01
CA ALA A 55 93.63 -110.17 11.57
C ALA A 55 94.57 -109.01 11.96
N ARG A 56 94.54 -107.93 11.17
CA ARG A 56 95.38 -106.73 11.35
C ARG A 56 94.67 -105.57 12.05
N ARG A 57 93.43 -105.76 12.51
CA ARG A 57 92.58 -104.78 13.23
C ARG A 57 92.43 -103.45 12.49
N LEU A 58 91.89 -103.49 11.27
CA LEU A 58 91.50 -102.27 10.55
C LEU A 58 90.39 -101.54 11.31
N ARG A 59 90.64 -100.32 11.77
CA ARG A 59 89.66 -99.52 12.54
C ARG A 59 89.75 -98.02 12.24
N LEU A 60 88.61 -97.34 12.38
CA LEU A 60 88.54 -95.88 12.28
C LEU A 60 89.05 -95.20 13.56
N VAL A 61 89.83 -94.13 13.42
CA VAL A 61 90.27 -93.29 14.55
C VAL A 61 89.25 -92.18 14.75
N ALA A 62 88.36 -92.34 15.73
CA ALA A 62 87.37 -91.32 16.07
C ALA A 62 87.93 -90.32 17.09
N GLN A 63 88.33 -89.12 16.64
CA GLN A 63 88.65 -88.00 17.52
C GLN A 63 87.35 -87.30 17.96
N GLY A 64 86.79 -87.68 19.11
CA GLY A 64 85.87 -86.84 19.90
C GLY A 64 84.47 -86.54 19.36
N ARG A 65 84.14 -86.84 18.10
CA ARG A 65 82.77 -86.85 17.56
C ARG A 65 82.38 -88.29 17.23
N ARG A 66 81.13 -88.69 17.49
CA ARG A 66 80.59 -89.96 17.00
C ARG A 66 80.77 -89.95 15.49
N ALA A 67 81.67 -90.76 14.97
CA ALA A 67 81.82 -90.88 13.53
C ALA A 67 80.54 -91.53 13.01
N SER A 68 79.78 -90.82 12.16
CA SER A 68 78.56 -91.32 11.50
C SER A 68 78.84 -92.50 10.55
N VAL A 69 80.09 -92.97 10.52
CA VAL A 69 80.61 -94.03 9.69
C VAL A 69 81.55 -94.89 10.55
N GLU A 70 81.51 -96.19 10.36
CA GLU A 70 82.35 -97.18 11.04
C GLU A 70 82.99 -98.14 10.03
N VAL A 71 84.03 -98.85 10.44
CA VAL A 71 84.67 -99.89 9.61
C VAL A 71 84.26 -101.26 10.14
N SER A 72 83.66 -102.08 9.29
CA SER A 72 83.28 -103.45 9.62
C SER A 72 84.52 -104.32 9.86
N GLY A 73 84.63 -104.93 11.03
CA GLY A 73 85.75 -105.82 11.38
C GLY A 73 85.82 -107.07 10.50
N ALA A 74 84.68 -107.67 10.13
CA ALA A 74 84.62 -108.93 9.37
C ALA A 74 84.82 -108.74 7.86
N SER A 75 84.29 -107.65 7.28
CA SER A 75 84.36 -107.40 5.83
C SER A 75 85.39 -106.35 5.44
N GLY A 76 85.92 -105.58 6.40
CA GLY A 76 86.83 -104.47 6.14
C GLY A 76 86.20 -103.34 5.31
N ALA A 77 84.86 -103.30 5.22
CA ALA A 77 84.13 -102.28 4.47
C ALA A 77 83.77 -101.09 5.37
N LEU A 78 83.68 -99.90 4.78
CA LEU A 78 83.23 -98.68 5.43
C LEU A 78 81.68 -98.66 5.41
N LEU A 79 81.05 -98.61 6.58
CA LEU A 79 79.60 -98.68 6.80
C LEU A 79 79.09 -97.39 7.45
N VAL A 80 77.88 -96.95 7.11
CA VAL A 80 77.20 -95.86 7.82
C VAL A 80 76.70 -96.34 9.19
N SER A 81 77.08 -95.69 10.28
CA SER A 81 76.72 -96.09 11.65
C SER A 81 75.46 -95.37 12.18
N SER A 82 75.23 -94.12 11.75
CA SER A 82 74.05 -93.31 12.07
C SER A 82 73.67 -92.45 10.87
N ARG A 83 72.42 -91.91 10.86
CA ARG A 83 71.94 -90.99 9.81
C ARG A 83 73.01 -89.92 9.53
N LEU A 84 73.35 -89.79 8.25
CA LEU A 84 74.31 -88.82 7.76
C LEU A 84 73.49 -87.64 7.23
N ASP A 85 73.50 -86.54 7.97
CA ASP A 85 72.79 -85.30 7.65
C ASP A 85 73.85 -84.26 7.24
N ARG A 86 73.85 -83.86 5.96
CA ARG A 86 74.92 -83.03 5.41
C ARG A 86 74.79 -81.60 5.92
N GLU A 87 73.58 -81.11 6.13
CA GLU A 87 73.29 -79.75 6.60
C GLU A 87 73.82 -79.55 8.02
N GLU A 88 73.69 -80.56 8.89
CA GLU A 88 74.25 -80.51 10.24
C GLU A 88 75.79 -80.56 10.24
N LEU A 89 76.38 -81.37 9.36
CA LEU A 89 77.83 -81.60 9.31
C LEU A 89 78.61 -80.46 8.64
N CYS A 90 78.09 -79.95 7.53
CA CYS A 90 78.79 -79.07 6.59
C CYS A 90 78.04 -77.75 6.34
N GLY A 91 76.77 -77.62 6.76
CA GLY A 91 75.94 -76.47 6.42
C GLY A 91 75.88 -76.23 4.91
N LYS A 92 76.11 -74.99 4.47
CA LYS A 92 76.14 -74.62 3.03
C LYS A 92 77.52 -74.73 2.37
N SER A 93 78.46 -75.45 2.98
CA SER A 93 79.80 -75.60 2.41
C SER A 93 79.86 -76.71 1.36
N ALA A 94 80.43 -76.41 0.19
CA ALA A 94 80.63 -77.36 -0.90
C ALA A 94 82.11 -77.35 -1.34
N PRO A 95 82.80 -78.51 -1.43
CA PRO A 95 82.31 -79.87 -1.18
C PRO A 95 82.26 -80.24 0.31
N CYS A 96 81.27 -81.06 0.72
CA CYS A 96 81.20 -81.64 2.06
C CYS A 96 82.09 -82.89 2.15
N ALA A 97 83.37 -82.68 2.46
CA ALA A 97 84.36 -83.75 2.53
C ALA A 97 84.81 -84.04 3.97
N LEU A 98 84.35 -85.16 4.52
CA LEU A 98 84.78 -85.69 5.81
C LEU A 98 86.15 -86.34 5.65
N ARG A 99 87.12 -85.89 6.43
CA ARG A 99 88.47 -86.48 6.48
C ARG A 99 88.51 -87.51 7.59
N LEU A 100 88.68 -88.77 7.20
CA LEU A 100 88.68 -89.93 8.07
C LEU A 100 90.08 -90.53 8.13
N GLU A 101 90.53 -90.88 9.34
CA GLU A 101 91.81 -91.57 9.54
C GLU A 101 91.53 -93.03 9.89
N VAL A 102 92.07 -93.96 9.10
CA VAL A 102 91.91 -95.40 9.31
C VAL A 102 93.26 -95.99 9.69
N LEU A 103 93.29 -96.68 10.81
CA LEU A 103 94.48 -97.30 11.38
C LEU A 103 94.46 -98.82 11.13
N LEU A 104 95.59 -99.35 10.71
CA LEU A 104 95.88 -100.78 10.60
C LEU A 104 97.08 -101.08 11.50
N GLU A 105 97.01 -102.01 12.45
CA GLU A 105 97.98 -102.04 13.57
C GLU A 105 99.21 -102.93 13.35
N ARG A 106 99.13 -103.96 12.49
CA ARG A 106 100.18 -104.99 12.38
C ARG A 106 100.61 -105.24 10.93
N PRO A 107 101.64 -104.56 10.39
CA PRO A 107 102.35 -103.39 10.93
C PRO A 107 101.50 -102.13 10.94
N LEU A 108 101.85 -101.18 11.83
CA LEU A 108 101.12 -99.93 12.03
C LEU A 108 101.18 -99.06 10.77
N ARG A 109 100.03 -98.81 10.14
CA ARG A 109 99.85 -97.92 8.98
C ARG A 109 98.61 -97.07 9.18
N VAL A 110 98.70 -95.80 8.76
CA VAL A 110 97.59 -94.86 8.76
C VAL A 110 97.22 -94.55 7.32
N PHE A 111 95.94 -94.69 7.00
CA PHE A 111 95.37 -94.31 5.72
C PHE A 111 94.42 -93.13 5.91
N HIS A 112 94.50 -92.16 5.01
CA HIS A 112 93.59 -91.03 4.98
C HIS A 112 92.50 -91.32 3.96
N VAL A 113 91.26 -91.43 4.44
CA VAL A 113 90.08 -91.65 3.61
C VAL A 113 89.31 -90.34 3.56
N GLN A 114 89.01 -89.88 2.36
CA GLN A 114 88.15 -88.71 2.15
C GLN A 114 86.76 -89.21 1.75
N LEU A 115 85.78 -88.99 2.62
CA LEU A 115 84.39 -89.30 2.34
C LEU A 115 83.66 -88.03 1.91
N GLU A 116 83.20 -88.01 0.67
CA GLU A 116 82.36 -86.94 0.14
C GLU A 116 80.90 -87.29 0.37
N VAL A 117 80.19 -86.42 1.10
CA VAL A 117 78.75 -86.55 1.31
C VAL A 117 78.04 -85.81 0.19
N THR A 118 77.32 -86.54 -0.65
CA THR A 118 76.55 -85.94 -1.75
C THR A 118 75.17 -85.56 -1.26
N ASP A 119 74.77 -84.36 -1.64
CA ASP A 119 73.50 -83.71 -1.29
C ASP A 119 72.28 -84.42 -1.89
N ILE A 120 71.22 -84.60 -1.09
CA ILE A 120 69.88 -85.02 -1.51
C ILE A 120 68.93 -83.84 -1.32
N ASN A 121 67.95 -83.69 -2.22
CA ASN A 121 66.92 -82.67 -2.10
C ASN A 121 65.87 -83.04 -1.05
N ASP A 122 66.21 -82.94 0.24
CA ASP A 122 65.33 -83.27 1.36
C ASP A 122 64.88 -82.04 2.17
N ASN A 123 65.46 -80.86 1.92
CA ASN A 123 64.97 -79.60 2.48
C ASN A 123 64.15 -78.84 1.43
N ALA A 124 62.95 -78.40 1.84
CA ALA A 124 62.15 -77.53 0.99
C ALA A 124 62.60 -76.06 1.14
N PRO A 125 62.39 -75.21 0.11
CA PRO A 125 62.60 -73.78 0.23
C PRO A 125 61.71 -73.17 1.32
N ILE A 126 62.28 -72.40 2.25
CA ILE A 126 61.52 -71.79 3.36
C ILE A 126 61.60 -70.27 3.28
N PHE A 127 60.44 -69.61 3.35
CA PHE A 127 60.37 -68.17 3.55
C PHE A 127 60.52 -67.81 5.04
N PRO A 128 61.13 -66.66 5.38
CA PRO A 128 61.24 -66.20 6.77
C PRO A 128 59.90 -66.04 7.49
N ALA A 129 58.82 -65.79 6.74
CA ALA A 129 57.47 -65.65 7.25
C ALA A 129 56.46 -66.32 6.31
N ALA A 130 55.38 -66.88 6.88
CA ALA A 130 54.26 -67.44 6.10
C ALA A 130 53.40 -66.36 5.42
N ARG A 131 53.41 -65.14 5.97
CA ARG A 131 52.66 -63.98 5.45
C ARG A 131 53.52 -62.73 5.46
N LYS A 132 53.43 -61.91 4.42
CA LYS A 132 54.03 -60.58 4.35
C LYS A 132 52.96 -59.56 3.99
N ASN A 133 52.78 -58.57 4.86
CA ASN A 133 51.89 -57.45 4.61
C ASN A 133 52.69 -56.31 3.97
N LEU A 134 52.15 -55.75 2.89
CA LEU A 134 52.71 -54.62 2.18
C LEU A 134 51.66 -53.52 2.09
N SER A 135 52.08 -52.28 2.31
CA SER A 135 51.23 -51.09 2.14
C SER A 135 51.75 -50.29 0.96
N ILE A 136 50.96 -50.19 -0.11
CA ILE A 136 51.35 -49.53 -1.36
C ILE A 136 50.33 -48.43 -1.66
N ALA A 137 50.78 -47.19 -1.85
CA ALA A 137 49.89 -46.08 -2.22
C ALA A 137 49.32 -46.28 -3.62
N GLU A 138 48.05 -45.93 -3.83
CA GLU A 138 47.43 -46.07 -5.15
C GLU A 138 48.03 -45.14 -6.21
N SER A 139 48.54 -43.99 -5.77
CA SER A 139 49.35 -43.05 -6.56
C SER A 139 50.71 -43.61 -7.00
N SER A 140 51.05 -44.86 -6.66
CA SER A 140 52.26 -45.53 -7.11
C SER A 140 52.24 -45.73 -8.62
N LEU A 141 53.26 -45.21 -9.31
CA LEU A 141 53.36 -45.34 -10.76
C LEU A 141 53.63 -46.80 -11.19
N PRO A 142 53.04 -47.25 -12.32
CA PRO A 142 53.43 -48.50 -12.96
C PRO A 142 54.93 -48.54 -13.26
N GLY A 143 55.57 -49.67 -12.97
CA GLY A 143 57.02 -49.90 -13.03
C GLY A 143 57.74 -49.73 -11.69
N SER A 144 57.04 -49.27 -10.64
CA SER A 144 57.57 -49.25 -9.27
C SER A 144 57.93 -50.66 -8.78
N ARG A 145 59.01 -50.75 -7.99
CA ARG A 145 59.61 -52.01 -7.53
C ARG A 145 59.60 -52.06 -6.01
N PHE A 146 59.01 -53.11 -5.45
CA PHE A 146 58.94 -53.36 -4.01
C PHE A 146 59.81 -54.57 -3.66
N PRO A 147 60.85 -54.41 -2.83
CA PRO A 147 61.74 -55.52 -2.48
C PRO A 147 61.01 -56.57 -1.63
N LEU A 148 61.17 -57.83 -2.00
CA LEU A 148 60.68 -58.98 -1.25
C LEU A 148 61.85 -59.78 -0.67
N GLU A 149 61.63 -60.35 0.50
CA GLU A 149 62.57 -61.31 1.09
C GLU A 149 62.46 -62.65 0.34
N GLY A 150 63.59 -63.13 -0.18
CA GLY A 150 63.66 -64.44 -0.85
C GLY A 150 63.51 -65.59 0.14
N ALA A 151 63.16 -66.76 -0.39
CA ALA A 151 63.23 -68.01 0.35
C ALA A 151 64.69 -68.45 0.49
N SER A 152 64.96 -69.22 1.54
CA SER A 152 66.24 -69.87 1.77
C SER A 152 66.07 -71.38 1.74
N ASP A 153 66.93 -72.03 0.98
CA ASP A 153 67.08 -73.48 0.96
C ASP A 153 68.32 -73.89 1.76
N ALA A 154 68.27 -75.03 2.44
CA ALA A 154 69.39 -75.57 3.21
C ALA A 154 70.36 -76.40 2.34
N ASP A 155 69.88 -76.90 1.20
CA ASP A 155 70.63 -77.78 0.30
C ASP A 155 71.79 -77.06 -0.43
N ILE A 156 72.49 -77.72 -1.36
CA ILE A 156 73.55 -77.10 -2.17
C ILE A 156 73.42 -77.39 -3.67
N GLY A 157 74.07 -76.57 -4.49
CA GLY A 157 74.10 -76.78 -5.94
C GLY A 157 72.73 -76.60 -6.60
N ALA A 158 72.28 -77.60 -7.36
CA ALA A 158 71.00 -77.53 -8.07
C ALA A 158 69.79 -77.66 -7.12
N ASN A 159 69.96 -78.37 -5.99
CA ASN A 159 68.91 -78.57 -5.01
C ASN A 159 68.59 -77.26 -4.27
N ALA A 160 69.59 -76.44 -3.92
CA ALA A 160 69.31 -75.10 -3.40
C ALA A 160 69.06 -73.99 -4.43
N GLN A 161 69.03 -74.32 -5.74
CA GLN A 161 68.81 -73.29 -6.77
C GLN A 161 67.31 -72.99 -6.91
N LEU A 162 66.91 -71.84 -6.36
CA LEU A 162 65.51 -71.43 -6.31
C LEU A 162 65.03 -70.71 -7.58
N SER A 163 63.82 -71.03 -7.98
CA SER A 163 63.01 -70.29 -8.96
C SER A 163 61.76 -69.74 -8.29
N TYR A 164 61.39 -68.50 -8.59
CA TYR A 164 60.25 -67.85 -7.96
C TYR A 164 59.12 -67.63 -8.97
N THR A 165 57.90 -67.89 -8.55
CA THR A 165 56.68 -67.64 -9.32
C THR A 165 55.65 -66.94 -8.44
N LEU A 166 54.87 -66.03 -9.04
CA LEU A 166 53.79 -65.30 -8.39
C LEU A 166 52.46 -65.81 -8.92
N SER A 167 51.44 -65.85 -8.07
CA SER A 167 50.06 -66.11 -8.49
C SER A 167 49.59 -65.12 -9.58
N PRO A 168 48.75 -65.54 -10.53
CA PRO A 168 48.24 -64.64 -11.58
C PRO A 168 47.61 -63.36 -11.03
N SER A 169 48.03 -62.21 -11.56
CA SER A 169 47.53 -60.88 -11.19
C SER A 169 47.64 -59.92 -12.37
N GLU A 170 46.67 -59.01 -12.53
CA GLU A 170 46.73 -57.95 -13.54
C GLU A 170 47.63 -56.78 -13.12
N HIS A 171 47.71 -56.51 -11.81
CA HIS A 171 48.38 -55.33 -11.26
C HIS A 171 49.83 -55.60 -10.85
N PHE A 172 50.21 -56.85 -10.60
CA PHE A 172 51.52 -57.19 -10.08
C PHE A 172 52.20 -58.28 -10.88
N SER A 173 53.50 -58.09 -11.12
CA SER A 173 54.40 -59.09 -11.70
C SER A 173 55.64 -59.27 -10.82
N LEU A 174 56.40 -60.34 -11.07
CA LEU A 174 57.60 -60.67 -10.32
C LEU A 174 58.86 -60.45 -11.15
N GLU A 175 59.81 -59.69 -10.63
CA GLU A 175 61.13 -59.50 -11.24
C GLU A 175 62.20 -60.09 -10.32
N VAL A 176 62.94 -61.10 -10.81
CA VAL A 176 64.03 -61.74 -10.07
C VAL A 176 65.36 -61.31 -10.68
N LYS A 177 66.18 -60.60 -9.88
CA LYS A 177 67.54 -60.19 -10.28
C LYS A 177 68.56 -61.03 -9.53
N SER A 178 69.41 -61.75 -10.26
CA SER A 178 70.57 -62.44 -9.68
C SER A 178 71.76 -61.50 -9.68
N LYS A 179 72.26 -61.13 -8.49
CA LYS A 179 73.42 -60.25 -8.33
C LYS A 179 74.57 -61.11 -7.81
N ASP A 180 75.38 -61.58 -8.75
CA ASP A 180 76.38 -62.65 -8.60
C ASP A 180 75.78 -64.01 -8.19
N GLU A 181 76.46 -65.10 -8.53
CA GLU A 181 75.99 -66.51 -8.47
C GLU A 181 75.49 -67.02 -7.10
N LYS A 182 75.38 -66.16 -6.07
CA LYS A 182 75.02 -66.52 -4.70
C LYS A 182 73.90 -65.69 -4.05
N LYS A 183 73.36 -64.63 -4.66
CA LYS A 183 72.23 -63.85 -4.08
C LYS A 183 71.21 -63.41 -5.14
N SER A 184 70.02 -64.01 -5.09
CA SER A 184 68.86 -63.56 -5.87
C SER A 184 68.04 -62.56 -5.06
N SER A 185 67.84 -61.36 -5.61
CA SER A 185 66.91 -60.36 -5.10
C SER A 185 65.59 -60.46 -5.85
N VAL A 186 64.49 -60.55 -5.11
CA VAL A 186 63.14 -60.66 -5.64
C VAL A 186 62.43 -59.32 -5.48
N PHE A 187 61.84 -58.80 -6.54
CA PHE A 187 61.07 -57.56 -6.53
C PHE A 187 59.65 -57.83 -7.02
N LEU A 188 58.66 -57.32 -6.31
CA LEU A 188 57.30 -57.17 -6.81
C LEU A 188 57.25 -55.91 -7.67
N VAL A 189 56.77 -56.01 -8.90
CA VAL A 189 56.69 -54.89 -9.84
C VAL A 189 55.24 -54.58 -10.14
N LEU A 190 54.85 -53.33 -9.93
CA LEU A 190 53.51 -52.86 -10.28
C LEU A 190 53.41 -52.71 -11.81
N THR A 191 52.48 -53.40 -12.45
CA THR A 191 52.29 -53.38 -13.92
C THR A 191 51.17 -52.43 -14.37
N LYS A 192 50.15 -52.27 -13.53
CA LYS A 192 48.97 -51.43 -13.78
C LYS A 192 48.74 -50.56 -12.55
N SER A 193 48.17 -49.37 -12.72
CA SER A 193 47.82 -48.50 -11.59
C SER A 193 46.90 -49.22 -10.62
N LEU A 194 47.02 -48.85 -9.34
CA LEU A 194 46.11 -49.29 -8.28
C LEU A 194 45.01 -48.24 -8.13
N ASP A 195 43.88 -48.68 -7.60
CA ASP A 195 42.69 -47.88 -7.31
C ASP A 195 42.04 -48.55 -6.10
N ARG A 196 42.09 -47.87 -4.96
CA ARG A 196 41.64 -48.37 -3.67
C ARG A 196 40.12 -48.46 -3.63
N GLU A 197 39.42 -47.49 -4.23
CA GLU A 197 37.96 -47.41 -4.31
C GLU A 197 37.38 -48.62 -5.05
N THR A 198 38.14 -49.16 -6.01
CA THR A 198 37.78 -50.37 -6.75
C THR A 198 38.24 -51.65 -6.02
N ILE A 199 39.52 -51.77 -5.64
CA ILE A 199 40.05 -52.94 -4.92
C ILE A 199 41.03 -52.51 -3.81
N PRO A 200 40.62 -52.49 -2.53
CA PRO A 200 41.45 -51.98 -1.44
C PRO A 200 42.53 -52.98 -0.96
N VAL A 201 42.36 -54.29 -1.22
CA VAL A 201 43.28 -55.33 -0.75
C VAL A 201 43.50 -56.39 -1.83
N HIS A 202 44.75 -56.59 -2.22
CA HIS A 202 45.17 -57.70 -3.09
C HIS A 202 45.80 -58.82 -2.27
N ARG A 203 45.41 -60.07 -2.55
CA ARG A 203 45.98 -61.28 -1.94
C ARG A 203 46.65 -62.12 -3.00
N LEU A 204 47.97 -62.26 -2.91
CA LEU A 204 48.79 -63.00 -3.86
C LEU A 204 49.59 -64.09 -3.14
N VAL A 205 50.03 -65.10 -3.87
CA VAL A 205 50.87 -66.18 -3.34
C VAL A 205 52.19 -66.19 -4.08
N LEU A 206 53.29 -66.02 -3.33
CA LEU A 206 54.65 -66.17 -3.83
C LEU A 206 55.11 -67.61 -3.58
N THR A 207 55.51 -68.31 -4.64
CA THR A 207 56.00 -69.68 -4.57
C THR A 207 57.48 -69.71 -4.94
N ALA A 208 58.29 -70.35 -4.11
CA ALA A 208 59.68 -70.69 -4.40
C ALA A 208 59.78 -72.19 -4.67
N THR A 209 60.37 -72.56 -5.79
CA THR A 209 60.54 -73.95 -6.22
C THR A 209 62.02 -74.21 -6.44
N ASP A 210 62.55 -75.25 -5.79
CA ASP A 210 63.91 -75.72 -6.04
C ASP A 210 64.06 -76.35 -7.43
N ARG A 211 65.30 -76.74 -7.80
CA ARG A 211 65.56 -77.51 -9.03
C ARG A 211 65.96 -78.95 -8.73
N GLY A 212 65.65 -79.44 -7.53
CA GLY A 212 65.89 -80.80 -7.10
C GLY A 212 64.95 -81.81 -7.76
N ARG A 213 65.21 -83.10 -7.50
CA ARG A 213 64.36 -84.21 -7.96
C ARG A 213 64.09 -85.17 -6.78
N PRO A 214 62.86 -85.24 -6.25
CA PRO A 214 61.66 -84.47 -6.61
C PRO A 214 61.81 -82.98 -6.29
N SER A 215 61.12 -82.11 -7.03
CA SER A 215 61.15 -80.67 -6.76
C SER A 215 60.25 -80.32 -5.58
N LEU A 216 60.76 -79.61 -4.58
CA LEU A 216 60.01 -79.15 -3.41
C LEU A 216 59.69 -77.65 -3.55
N THR A 217 58.63 -77.23 -2.84
CA THR A 217 58.13 -75.85 -2.90
C THR A 217 57.89 -75.25 -1.52
N GLY A 218 58.18 -73.96 -1.41
CA GLY A 218 57.78 -73.10 -0.31
C GLY A 218 56.80 -72.03 -0.79
N THR A 219 55.85 -71.64 0.05
CA THR A 219 54.87 -70.58 -0.28
C THR A 219 54.81 -69.50 0.80
N MET A 220 54.52 -68.28 0.39
CA MET A 220 54.27 -67.13 1.26
C MET A 220 53.07 -66.33 0.73
N GLU A 221 52.14 -66.00 1.61
CA GLU A 221 51.01 -65.12 1.28
C GLU A 221 51.45 -63.65 1.32
N LEU A 222 51.20 -62.93 0.23
CA LEU A 222 51.39 -61.49 0.12
C LEU A 222 50.03 -60.81 0.27
N VAL A 223 49.85 -60.06 1.35
CA VAL A 223 48.66 -59.23 1.58
C VAL A 223 49.03 -57.78 1.34
N ILE A 224 48.56 -57.24 0.22
CA ILE A 224 48.86 -55.87 -0.21
C ILE A 224 47.64 -55.01 0.13
N SER A 225 47.76 -54.14 1.13
CA SER A 225 46.79 -53.10 1.42
C SER A 225 47.11 -51.86 0.59
N VAL A 226 46.16 -51.42 -0.21
CA VAL A 226 46.28 -50.17 -0.98
C VAL A 226 46.07 -49.01 -0.01
N LEU A 227 47.02 -48.08 0.04
CA LEU A 227 46.90 -46.85 0.83
C LEU A 227 46.22 -45.79 -0.01
N ASP A 228 45.27 -45.13 0.62
CA ASP A 228 44.48 -44.02 0.12
C ASP A 228 45.35 -42.81 -0.26
N ALA A 229 45.03 -42.18 -1.38
CA ALA A 229 45.54 -40.90 -1.82
C ALA A 229 44.35 -40.01 -2.21
N ASN A 230 44.46 -38.70 -1.94
CA ASN A 230 43.37 -37.76 -2.22
C ASN A 230 43.23 -37.52 -3.73
N ASP A 231 42.47 -38.36 -4.43
CA ASP A 231 42.29 -38.32 -5.88
C ASP A 231 40.82 -38.25 -6.33
N ASN A 232 39.87 -38.39 -5.41
CA ASN A 232 38.47 -38.06 -5.64
C ASN A 232 38.15 -36.70 -5.01
N ALA A 233 37.52 -35.82 -5.80
CA ALA A 233 37.03 -34.55 -5.27
C ALA A 233 35.61 -34.71 -4.73
N PRO A 234 35.21 -33.92 -3.71
CA PRO A 234 33.84 -33.90 -3.22
C PRO A 234 32.84 -33.62 -4.34
N GLN A 235 31.81 -34.46 -4.48
CA GLN A 235 30.81 -34.33 -5.54
C GLN A 235 29.41 -34.08 -5.00
N PHE A 236 28.75 -33.01 -5.49
CA PHE A 236 27.34 -32.74 -5.22
C PHE A 236 26.42 -33.56 -6.12
N ASN A 237 25.19 -33.81 -5.65
CA ASN A 237 24.18 -34.54 -6.42
C ASN A 237 23.70 -33.77 -7.68
N GLN A 238 23.66 -32.44 -7.61
CA GLN A 238 23.24 -31.55 -8.69
C GLN A 238 24.21 -30.37 -8.77
N SER A 239 24.38 -29.83 -9.98
CA SER A 239 25.17 -28.61 -10.19
C SER A 239 24.43 -27.34 -9.81
N VAL A 240 23.08 -27.35 -9.86
CA VAL A 240 22.21 -26.22 -9.54
C VAL A 240 21.02 -26.71 -8.71
N TYR A 241 20.73 -26.06 -7.60
CA TYR A 241 19.54 -26.28 -6.78
C TYR A 241 18.67 -25.02 -6.79
N LYS A 242 17.36 -25.19 -7.01
CA LYS A 242 16.39 -24.09 -6.96
C LYS A 242 15.60 -24.19 -5.67
N VAL A 243 15.57 -23.12 -4.89
CA VAL A 243 14.88 -23.06 -3.61
C VAL A 243 14.03 -21.81 -3.56
N GLN A 244 12.85 -21.90 -2.93
CA GLN A 244 11.94 -20.77 -2.74
C GLN A 244 11.79 -20.49 -1.25
N LEU A 245 11.87 -19.22 -0.87
CA LEU A 245 11.80 -18.80 0.53
C LEU A 245 11.00 -17.50 0.67
N PRO A 246 10.00 -17.42 1.56
CA PRO A 246 9.31 -16.17 1.85
C PRO A 246 10.24 -15.11 2.45
N GLU A 247 10.07 -13.85 2.09
CA GLU A 247 10.93 -12.76 2.57
C GLU A 247 10.84 -12.55 4.10
N ASN A 248 9.66 -12.75 4.68
CA ASN A 248 9.40 -12.62 6.11
C ASN A 248 9.98 -13.77 6.97
N THR A 249 10.87 -14.58 6.38
CA THR A 249 11.55 -15.68 7.08
C THR A 249 12.47 -15.12 8.17
N ALA A 250 12.23 -15.54 9.41
CA ALA A 250 13.04 -15.10 10.54
C ALA A 250 14.53 -15.46 10.37
N PRO A 251 15.46 -14.58 10.78
CA PRO A 251 16.89 -14.89 10.80
C PRO A 251 17.19 -16.13 11.66
N GLY A 252 18.10 -16.97 11.18
CA GLY A 252 18.50 -18.23 11.81
C GLY A 252 17.72 -19.46 11.31
N THR A 253 16.77 -19.28 10.39
CA THR A 253 15.98 -20.38 9.83
C THR A 253 16.83 -21.18 8.84
N VAL A 254 16.86 -22.51 8.99
CA VAL A 254 17.48 -23.42 8.01
C VAL A 254 16.50 -23.59 6.87
N PHE A 255 16.87 -23.18 5.65
CA PHE A 255 15.99 -23.28 4.48
C PHE A 255 16.42 -24.37 3.50
N PHE A 256 17.70 -24.77 3.53
CA PHE A 256 18.22 -25.80 2.64
C PHE A 256 19.36 -26.59 3.28
N HIS A 257 19.51 -27.85 2.88
CA HIS A 257 20.57 -28.75 3.36
C HIS A 257 21.29 -29.37 2.17
N LEU A 258 22.58 -29.05 2.05
CA LEU A 258 23.45 -29.54 0.99
C LEU A 258 24.15 -30.83 1.41
N THR A 259 24.31 -31.72 0.44
CA THR A 259 25.06 -32.96 0.62
C THR A 259 26.02 -33.15 -0.55
N ALA A 260 27.31 -33.20 -0.25
CA ALA A 260 28.36 -33.69 -1.13
C ALA A 260 28.88 -35.04 -0.63
N THR A 261 29.39 -35.85 -1.55
CA THR A 261 29.97 -37.16 -1.25
C THR A 261 31.38 -37.24 -1.80
N ASP A 262 32.29 -37.75 -0.98
CA ASP A 262 33.67 -38.06 -1.34
C ASP A 262 33.89 -39.59 -1.20
N LYS A 263 34.71 -40.17 -2.06
CA LYS A 263 34.93 -41.62 -2.13
C LYS A 263 36.20 -42.09 -1.41
N ASP A 264 37.05 -41.16 -1.00
CA ASP A 264 38.33 -41.45 -0.36
C ASP A 264 38.16 -41.96 1.09
N GLU A 265 39.24 -42.12 1.86
CA GLU A 265 39.19 -42.67 3.22
C GLU A 265 39.72 -41.70 4.29
N GLY A 266 39.12 -41.77 5.49
CA GLY A 266 39.63 -41.04 6.65
C GLY A 266 39.48 -39.52 6.50
N ILE A 267 40.60 -38.80 6.44
CA ILE A 267 40.62 -37.33 6.32
C ILE A 267 40.36 -36.86 4.88
N ASN A 268 40.67 -37.69 3.88
CA ASN A 268 40.49 -37.35 2.47
C ASN A 268 39.00 -37.30 2.09
N GLN A 269 38.14 -38.06 2.79
CA GLN A 269 36.68 -37.96 2.65
C GLN A 269 36.01 -36.91 3.55
N GLU A 270 36.73 -36.22 4.44
CA GLU A 270 36.12 -35.28 5.38
C GLU A 270 35.86 -33.93 4.71
N ILE A 271 34.59 -33.66 4.39
CA ILE A 271 34.17 -32.48 3.62
C ILE A 271 33.85 -31.30 4.54
N HIS A 272 34.35 -30.12 4.17
CA HIS A 272 33.98 -28.84 4.72
C HIS A 272 33.24 -28.00 3.67
N TYR A 273 32.10 -27.43 4.05
CA TYR A 273 31.30 -26.57 3.18
C TYR A 273 31.56 -25.09 3.46
N SER A 274 31.70 -24.30 2.40
CA SER A 274 31.84 -22.84 2.49
C SER A 274 31.22 -22.16 1.27
N PHE A 275 30.89 -20.87 1.39
CA PHE A 275 30.62 -20.07 0.21
C PHE A 275 31.91 -19.90 -0.60
N SER A 276 31.80 -19.89 -1.93
CA SER A 276 32.93 -19.63 -2.80
C SER A 276 33.42 -18.18 -2.65
N ASP A 277 34.69 -17.94 -2.93
CA ASP A 277 35.32 -16.61 -2.89
C ASP A 277 34.68 -15.61 -3.89
N THR A 278 33.89 -16.09 -4.84
CA THR A 278 33.11 -15.29 -5.80
C THR A 278 31.89 -14.61 -5.16
N VAL A 279 31.39 -15.15 -4.04
CA VAL A 279 30.20 -14.64 -3.35
C VAL A 279 30.56 -13.37 -2.59
N SER A 280 29.81 -12.29 -2.85
CA SER A 280 30.05 -10.99 -2.21
C SER A 280 29.92 -11.03 -0.68
N ALA A 281 30.68 -10.18 0.01
CA ALA A 281 30.66 -10.11 1.47
C ALA A 281 29.26 -9.85 2.06
N ASN A 282 28.44 -9.04 1.38
CA ASN A 282 27.07 -8.75 1.80
C ASN A 282 26.20 -10.02 1.85
N LEU A 283 26.39 -10.95 0.90
CA LEU A 283 25.65 -12.23 0.89
C LEU A 283 26.10 -13.17 2.01
N GLN A 284 27.37 -13.11 2.41
CA GLN A 284 27.89 -13.87 3.55
C GLN A 284 27.38 -13.32 4.91
N GLU A 285 26.89 -12.08 4.94
CA GLU A 285 26.19 -11.52 6.10
C GLU A 285 24.71 -11.94 6.12
N LEU A 286 24.07 -12.04 4.95
CA LEU A 286 22.67 -12.44 4.78
C LEU A 286 22.44 -13.95 4.95
N PHE A 287 23.40 -14.78 4.54
CA PHE A 287 23.31 -16.24 4.60
C PHE A 287 24.53 -16.84 5.27
N LYS A 288 24.32 -17.94 6.01
CA LYS A 288 25.39 -18.71 6.65
C LYS A 288 25.25 -20.17 6.32
N ILE A 289 26.38 -20.81 6.02
CA ILE A 289 26.47 -22.25 5.85
C ILE A 289 27.22 -22.86 7.03
N ASP A 290 26.69 -23.94 7.59
CA ASP A 290 27.40 -24.71 8.60
C ASP A 290 28.46 -25.60 7.93
N GLU A 291 29.72 -25.41 8.36
CA GLU A 291 30.90 -26.00 7.72
C GLU A 291 30.88 -27.54 7.69
N LYS A 292 30.20 -28.19 8.65
CA LYS A 292 30.19 -29.66 8.78
C LYS A 292 28.93 -30.30 8.27
N SER A 293 27.77 -29.70 8.57
CA SER A 293 26.48 -30.27 8.20
C SER A 293 26.03 -29.86 6.80
N GLY A 294 26.53 -28.75 6.24
CA GLY A 294 26.05 -28.24 4.95
C GLY A 294 24.64 -27.62 5.03
N GLU A 295 24.13 -27.32 6.24
CA GLU A 295 22.89 -26.58 6.43
C GLU A 295 23.09 -25.09 6.10
N ILE A 296 22.26 -24.55 5.22
CA ILE A 296 22.24 -23.13 4.88
C ILE A 296 21.11 -22.45 5.65
N ARG A 297 21.44 -21.34 6.30
CA ARG A 297 20.57 -20.58 7.19
C ARG A 297 20.52 -19.13 6.78
N THR A 298 19.36 -18.50 6.97
CA THR A 298 19.24 -17.04 6.94
C THR A 298 19.99 -16.45 8.14
N ALA A 299 20.66 -15.33 7.95
CA ALA A 299 21.37 -14.60 9.00
C ALA A 299 20.95 -13.11 9.05
N GLY A 300 20.52 -12.55 7.92
CA GLY A 300 19.82 -11.27 7.85
C GLY A 300 18.35 -11.41 7.46
N GLU A 301 17.69 -10.27 7.34
CA GLU A 301 16.31 -10.16 6.84
C GLU A 301 16.34 -10.15 5.31
N LEU A 302 15.35 -10.80 4.70
CA LEU A 302 15.17 -10.83 3.25
C LEU A 302 14.07 -9.83 2.90
N ASP A 303 14.22 -9.17 1.77
CA ASP A 303 13.31 -8.13 1.28
C ASP A 303 13.16 -8.35 -0.23
N PHE A 304 11.95 -8.69 -0.65
CA PHE A 304 11.58 -8.97 -2.04
C PHE A 304 11.60 -7.71 -2.89
N GLU A 305 11.22 -6.57 -2.32
CA GLU A 305 11.22 -5.26 -2.98
C GLU A 305 12.65 -4.80 -3.32
N ASP A 306 13.63 -5.19 -2.51
CA ASP A 306 15.05 -4.91 -2.73
C ASP A 306 15.69 -5.90 -3.72
N LEU A 307 15.62 -7.22 -3.48
CA LEU A 307 16.21 -8.22 -4.36
C LEU A 307 15.42 -9.55 -4.38
N GLN A 308 14.89 -9.89 -5.56
CA GLN A 308 13.98 -11.03 -5.73
C GLN A 308 14.67 -12.40 -5.82
N SER A 309 15.98 -12.44 -6.09
CA SER A 309 16.71 -13.70 -6.25
C SER A 309 18.18 -13.58 -5.85
N TYR A 310 18.70 -14.63 -5.23
CA TYR A 310 20.09 -14.75 -4.84
C TYR A 310 20.73 -15.99 -5.47
N ASP A 311 21.93 -15.80 -6.03
CA ASP A 311 22.75 -16.90 -6.53
C ASP A 311 23.88 -17.16 -5.53
N LEU A 312 23.81 -18.31 -4.85
CA LEU A 312 24.79 -18.72 -3.85
C LEU A 312 25.70 -19.80 -4.45
N GLU A 313 26.95 -19.46 -4.72
CA GLU A 313 27.95 -20.43 -5.15
C GLU A 313 28.60 -21.08 -3.92
N ILE A 314 28.42 -22.40 -3.78
CA ILE A 314 28.96 -23.18 -2.66
C ILE A 314 30.14 -24.03 -3.13
N GLU A 315 31.17 -24.06 -2.29
CA GLU A 315 32.32 -24.95 -2.40
C GLU A 315 32.25 -26.02 -1.29
N ALA A 316 32.44 -27.28 -1.69
CA ALA A 316 32.72 -28.39 -0.78
C ALA A 316 34.19 -28.76 -0.97
N ARG A 317 34.97 -28.70 0.11
CA ARG A 317 36.41 -28.96 0.08
C ARG A 317 36.77 -30.06 1.05
N ASP A 318 37.53 -31.04 0.60
CA ASP A 318 38.04 -32.10 1.47
C ASP A 318 39.20 -31.60 2.38
N LYS A 319 39.64 -32.45 3.30
CA LYS A 319 40.83 -32.21 4.14
C LYS A 319 42.06 -32.97 3.66
N GLY A 320 42.05 -33.46 2.43
CA GLY A 320 43.18 -34.15 1.84
C GLY A 320 44.36 -33.23 1.55
N ILE A 321 45.51 -33.83 1.20
CA ILE A 321 46.73 -33.09 0.85
C ILE A 321 47.27 -33.62 -0.48
N PRO A 322 47.19 -32.85 -1.58
CA PRO A 322 46.54 -31.54 -1.70
C PRO A 322 45.01 -31.65 -1.59
N PRO A 323 44.32 -30.62 -1.08
CA PRO A 323 42.87 -30.67 -0.96
C PRO A 323 42.19 -30.48 -2.32
N LEU A 324 41.12 -31.22 -2.57
CA LEU A 324 40.29 -31.09 -3.76
C LEU A 324 38.94 -30.45 -3.38
N SER A 325 38.30 -29.83 -4.38
CA SER A 325 37.04 -29.11 -4.19
C SER A 325 36.03 -29.43 -5.28
N GLY A 326 34.76 -29.44 -4.88
CA GLY A 326 33.60 -29.48 -5.75
C GLY A 326 32.77 -28.21 -5.59
N HIS A 327 32.05 -27.83 -6.64
CA HIS A 327 31.25 -26.60 -6.67
C HIS A 327 29.81 -26.88 -7.08
N CYS A 328 28.86 -26.13 -6.51
CA CYS A 328 27.47 -26.09 -6.96
C CYS A 328 26.86 -24.70 -6.76
N SER A 329 25.76 -24.40 -7.45
CA SER A 329 25.00 -23.16 -7.29
C SER A 329 23.66 -23.43 -6.62
N VAL A 330 23.25 -22.58 -5.70
CA VAL A 330 21.89 -22.54 -5.13
C VAL A 330 21.24 -21.24 -5.58
N GLU A 331 20.26 -21.35 -6.47
CA GLU A 331 19.40 -20.26 -6.93
C GLU A 331 18.22 -20.15 -5.96
N LEU A 332 18.25 -19.11 -5.13
CA LEU A 332 17.22 -18.81 -4.15
C LEU A 332 16.26 -17.76 -4.72
N GLU A 333 15.01 -18.14 -4.94
CA GLU A 333 13.92 -17.24 -5.32
C GLU A 333 13.20 -16.78 -4.04
N VAL A 334 13.14 -15.47 -3.81
CA VAL A 334 12.40 -14.89 -2.70
C VAL A 334 10.92 -14.83 -3.10
N LEU A 335 10.04 -15.28 -2.21
CA LEU A 335 8.59 -15.17 -2.39
C LEU A 335 8.08 -13.92 -1.67
N ASP A 336 7.43 -13.07 -2.45
CA ASP A 336 6.68 -11.88 -2.00
C ASP A 336 5.60 -12.26 -0.99
N VAL A 337 5.61 -11.55 0.14
CA VAL A 337 4.64 -11.59 1.22
C VAL A 337 4.04 -10.19 1.37
N ASN A 338 2.72 -10.12 1.54
CA ASN A 338 2.02 -8.84 1.66
C ASN A 338 2.35 -8.08 2.95
N ASP A 339 3.45 -7.33 2.96
CA ASP A 339 3.97 -6.58 4.11
C ASP A 339 4.05 -5.07 3.87
N ASN A 340 3.88 -4.60 2.64
CA ASN A 340 3.66 -3.18 2.34
C ASN A 340 2.17 -2.87 2.23
N ALA A 341 1.75 -1.76 2.82
CA ALA A 341 0.40 -1.26 2.68
C ALA A 341 0.34 -0.23 1.55
N PRO A 342 -0.80 -0.10 0.84
CA PRO A 342 -0.92 0.81 -0.29
C PRO A 342 -0.79 2.27 0.14
N GLU A 343 0.01 3.07 -0.56
CA GLU A 343 0.19 4.48 -0.27
C GLU A 343 -0.68 5.37 -1.18
N VAL A 344 -1.40 6.33 -0.58
CA VAL A 344 -2.28 7.26 -1.32
C VAL A 344 -1.70 8.68 -1.33
N TRP A 345 -1.23 9.10 -2.51
CA TRP A 345 -0.64 10.41 -2.77
C TRP A 345 -1.64 11.34 -3.47
N VAL A 346 -1.72 12.59 -3.01
CA VAL A 346 -2.52 13.64 -3.67
C VAL A 346 -1.58 14.44 -4.55
N THR A 347 -1.70 14.29 -5.87
CA THR A 347 -0.81 14.96 -6.83
C THR A 347 -1.24 16.39 -7.11
N SER A 348 -2.55 16.63 -7.16
CA SER A 348 -3.12 17.97 -7.31
C SER A 348 -4.49 18.05 -6.63
N LEU A 349 -4.81 19.20 -6.05
CA LEU A 349 -6.08 19.50 -5.41
C LEU A 349 -6.56 20.87 -5.89
N SER A 350 -7.66 20.92 -6.62
CA SER A 350 -8.27 22.17 -7.10
C SER A 350 -9.41 22.57 -6.16
N VAL A 351 -9.07 23.39 -5.17
CA VAL A 351 -10.02 23.95 -4.18
C VAL A 351 -9.83 25.47 -4.07
N PRO A 352 -10.88 26.25 -3.76
CA PRO A 352 -12.27 25.83 -3.55
C PRO A 352 -12.99 25.43 -4.85
N VAL A 353 -14.08 24.66 -4.74
CA VAL A 353 -14.90 24.20 -5.87
C VAL A 353 -16.18 25.03 -5.94
N PRO A 354 -16.52 25.68 -7.07
CA PRO A 354 -17.74 26.46 -7.17
C PRO A 354 -18.98 25.57 -7.14
N GLU A 355 -20.06 26.04 -6.54
CA GLU A 355 -21.28 25.24 -6.38
C GLU A 355 -22.01 24.96 -7.70
N ASP A 356 -21.87 25.86 -8.68
CA ASP A 356 -22.36 25.71 -10.05
C ASP A 356 -21.50 24.75 -10.91
N ALA A 357 -20.45 24.15 -10.32
CA ALA A 357 -19.59 23.18 -11.01
C ALA A 357 -20.42 22.03 -11.58
N SER A 358 -20.27 21.80 -12.88
CA SER A 358 -20.98 20.72 -13.57
C SER A 358 -20.55 19.34 -13.06
N VAL A 359 -21.48 18.39 -13.05
CA VAL A 359 -21.18 16.97 -12.79
C VAL A 359 -20.11 16.48 -13.79
N GLY A 360 -19.08 15.82 -13.27
CA GLY A 360 -17.88 15.39 -14.01
C GLY A 360 -16.66 16.31 -13.82
N THR A 361 -16.80 17.44 -13.12
CA THR A 361 -15.66 18.30 -12.78
C THR A 361 -14.65 17.54 -11.91
N VAL A 362 -13.37 17.59 -12.29
CA VAL A 362 -12.26 16.96 -11.53
C VAL A 362 -11.85 17.90 -10.41
N VAL A 363 -11.86 17.38 -9.17
CA VAL A 363 -11.54 18.12 -7.93
C VAL A 363 -10.12 17.82 -7.43
N ALA A 364 -9.67 16.58 -7.61
CA ALA A 364 -8.34 16.17 -7.20
C ALA A 364 -7.80 15.07 -8.13
N LEU A 365 -6.48 15.04 -8.28
CA LEU A 365 -5.77 13.93 -8.89
C LEU A 365 -4.99 13.20 -7.80
N LEU A 366 -5.10 11.87 -7.82
CA LEU A 366 -4.53 10.98 -6.81
C LEU A 366 -3.69 9.90 -7.51
N SER A 367 -2.61 9.51 -6.85
CA SER A 367 -1.80 8.36 -7.22
C SER A 367 -1.78 7.39 -6.05
N VAL A 368 -2.11 6.12 -6.31
CA VAL A 368 -2.06 5.03 -5.35
C VAL A 368 -1.06 4.00 -5.84
N SER A 369 -0.09 3.67 -5.00
CA SER A 369 0.95 2.70 -5.31
C SER A 369 1.15 1.78 -4.11
N ASP A 370 1.32 0.51 -4.40
CA ASP A 370 1.78 -0.50 -3.46
C ASP A 370 3.15 -1.00 -3.91
N ARG A 371 4.02 -1.36 -2.96
CA ARG A 371 5.38 -1.82 -3.28
C ARG A 371 5.43 -3.31 -3.54
N ASP A 372 4.50 -4.06 -2.95
CA ASP A 372 4.36 -5.48 -3.18
C ASP A 372 4.03 -5.78 -4.65
N SER A 373 4.20 -7.02 -5.07
CA SER A 373 3.97 -7.48 -6.44
C SER A 373 2.74 -8.38 -6.58
N GLY A 374 2.36 -8.65 -7.82
CA GLY A 374 1.31 -9.61 -8.14
C GLY A 374 -0.09 -9.26 -7.59
N ALA A 375 -0.60 -10.13 -6.70
CA ALA A 375 -1.90 -9.93 -6.05
C ALA A 375 -1.78 -9.02 -4.82
N ASN A 376 -0.65 -9.08 -4.12
CA ASN A 376 -0.33 -8.28 -2.95
C ASN A 376 -0.30 -6.79 -3.37
N GLY A 377 0.43 -6.43 -4.43
CA GLY A 377 0.45 -5.05 -4.94
C GLY A 377 -0.82 -4.55 -5.64
N ARG A 378 -1.89 -5.35 -5.75
CA ARG A 378 -3.09 -4.97 -6.51
C ARG A 378 -4.07 -4.20 -5.63
N VAL A 379 -4.08 -2.89 -5.79
CA VAL A 379 -4.92 -2.00 -5.00
C VAL A 379 -6.34 -1.79 -5.55
N ARG A 380 -7.31 -1.78 -4.65
CA ARG A 380 -8.70 -1.35 -4.88
C ARG A 380 -8.95 -0.05 -4.13
N CYS A 381 -9.38 0.97 -4.84
CA CYS A 381 -9.62 2.30 -4.26
C CYS A 381 -11.10 2.69 -4.32
N TRP A 382 -11.57 3.40 -3.31
CA TRP A 382 -12.90 4.01 -3.28
C TRP A 382 -12.91 5.25 -2.40
N VAL A 383 -14.02 5.99 -2.46
CA VAL A 383 -14.20 7.24 -1.71
C VAL A 383 -15.33 7.10 -0.69
N TRP A 384 -15.16 7.76 0.45
CA TRP A 384 -16.13 7.80 1.55
C TRP A 384 -16.28 9.24 2.07
N PRO A 385 -17.51 9.79 2.17
CA PRO A 385 -18.77 9.23 1.66
C PRO A 385 -18.77 9.16 0.12
N ALA A 386 -19.61 8.27 -0.44
CA ALA A 386 -19.66 8.00 -1.89
C ALA A 386 -20.40 9.08 -2.71
N ALA A 387 -20.99 10.07 -2.05
CA ALA A 387 -21.66 11.22 -2.67
C ALA A 387 -21.36 12.47 -1.84
N PRO A 388 -21.20 13.65 -2.47
CA PRO A 388 -21.41 13.93 -3.89
C PRO A 388 -20.21 13.60 -4.80
N PHE A 389 -19.09 13.11 -4.25
CA PHE A 389 -17.87 12.82 -5.00
C PHE A 389 -17.72 11.34 -5.34
N GLY A 390 -17.10 11.04 -6.47
CA GLY A 390 -16.73 9.70 -6.87
C GLY A 390 -15.30 9.61 -7.36
N LEU A 391 -14.75 8.40 -7.36
CA LEU A 391 -13.40 8.13 -7.84
C LEU A 391 -13.47 7.47 -9.22
N GLU A 392 -12.74 8.03 -10.19
CA GLU A 392 -12.60 7.45 -11.54
C GLU A 392 -11.14 7.09 -11.79
N ALA A 393 -10.90 5.86 -12.21
CA ALA A 393 -9.56 5.40 -12.57
C ALA A 393 -9.19 5.93 -13.96
N THR A 394 -8.08 6.64 -14.07
CA THR A 394 -7.60 7.19 -15.35
C THR A 394 -6.55 6.27 -15.99
N PHE A 395 -5.62 5.77 -15.18
CA PHE A 395 -4.57 4.83 -15.56
C PHE A 395 -4.24 3.92 -14.37
N ALA A 396 -3.45 2.87 -14.58
CA ALA A 396 -3.01 1.98 -13.50
C ALA A 396 -2.37 2.80 -12.35
N GLY A 397 -2.97 2.73 -11.16
CA GLY A 397 -2.54 3.48 -9.98
C GLY A 397 -2.90 4.97 -9.96
N SER A 398 -3.53 5.53 -11.00
CA SER A 398 -3.92 6.95 -11.05
C SER A 398 -5.43 7.13 -11.05
N TYR A 399 -5.91 8.02 -10.19
CA TYR A 399 -7.34 8.25 -9.96
C TYR A 399 -7.67 9.74 -9.96
N SER A 400 -8.81 10.10 -10.56
CA SER A 400 -9.41 11.43 -10.47
C SER A 400 -10.61 11.41 -9.55
N LEU A 401 -10.62 12.29 -8.56
CA LEU A 401 -11.80 12.57 -7.76
C LEU A 401 -12.70 13.52 -8.56
N VAL A 402 -13.89 13.04 -8.93
CA VAL A 402 -14.85 13.76 -9.77
C VAL A 402 -16.14 14.05 -9.02
N LEU A 403 -16.76 15.17 -9.35
CA LEU A 403 -18.08 15.52 -8.85
C LEU A 403 -19.15 14.66 -9.54
N ARG A 404 -20.01 13.98 -8.78
CA ARG A 404 -21.10 13.12 -9.30
C ARG A 404 -22.49 13.72 -9.11
N GLU A 405 -22.64 14.63 -8.16
CA GLU A 405 -23.89 15.32 -7.86
C GLU A 405 -23.65 16.83 -7.81
N ALA A 406 -24.68 17.62 -8.08
CA ALA A 406 -24.56 19.08 -7.95
C ALA A 406 -24.25 19.49 -6.51
N LEU A 407 -23.43 20.52 -6.36
CA LEU A 407 -23.13 21.14 -5.08
C LEU A 407 -24.16 22.24 -4.81
N ASP A 408 -24.31 22.55 -3.52
CA ASP A 408 -25.22 23.58 -2.99
C ASP A 408 -24.57 24.02 -1.68
N ARG A 409 -23.99 25.22 -1.68
CA ARG A 409 -23.20 25.76 -0.59
C ARG A 409 -24.10 26.19 0.56
N GLU A 410 -25.29 26.73 0.29
CA GLU A 410 -26.30 27.10 1.28
C GLU A 410 -26.72 25.89 2.12
N ARG A 411 -26.66 24.69 1.54
CA ARG A 411 -26.86 23.42 2.24
C ARG A 411 -25.61 22.90 2.94
N VAL A 412 -24.47 22.82 2.23
CA VAL A 412 -23.20 22.30 2.77
C VAL A 412 -22.02 23.08 2.20
N SER A 413 -21.34 23.87 3.05
CA SER A 413 -20.24 24.74 2.64
C SER A 413 -18.86 24.05 2.55
N GLU A 414 -18.68 22.89 3.19
CA GLU A 414 -17.42 22.15 3.19
C GLU A 414 -17.65 20.63 3.28
N TYR A 415 -16.93 19.87 2.47
CA TYR A 415 -16.94 18.41 2.50
C TYR A 415 -15.60 17.83 2.98
N GLU A 416 -15.67 16.89 3.91
CA GLU A 416 -14.54 16.04 4.29
C GLU A 416 -14.65 14.69 3.57
N VAL A 417 -13.76 14.46 2.61
CA VAL A 417 -13.76 13.31 1.73
C VAL A 417 -12.57 12.41 2.06
N GLU A 418 -12.82 11.13 2.31
CA GLU A 418 -11.78 10.15 2.60
C GLU A 418 -11.61 9.19 1.42
N VAL A 419 -10.41 9.17 0.84
CA VAL A 419 -10.01 8.18 -0.16
C VAL A 419 -9.43 6.98 0.58
N ARG A 420 -9.97 5.79 0.34
CA ARG A 420 -9.53 4.53 0.93
C ARG A 420 -8.96 3.63 -0.15
N ALA A 421 -7.85 2.97 0.16
CA ALA A 421 -7.21 1.98 -0.68
C ALA A 421 -7.01 0.70 0.15
N GLU A 422 -7.23 -0.45 -0.46
CA GLU A 422 -7.01 -1.77 0.13
C GLU A 422 -6.35 -2.65 -0.92
N ASP A 423 -5.33 -3.38 -0.52
CA ASP A 423 -4.60 -4.29 -1.39
C ASP A 423 -5.36 -5.62 -1.62
N GLY A 424 -4.76 -6.52 -2.40
CA GLY A 424 -5.33 -7.83 -2.71
C GLY A 424 -4.79 -8.96 -1.82
N GLY A 425 -4.01 -8.62 -0.80
CA GLY A 425 -3.29 -9.54 0.06
C GLY A 425 -4.18 -10.35 1.00
N ALA A 426 -3.57 -11.35 1.65
CA ALA A 426 -4.22 -12.15 2.69
C ALA A 426 -3.29 -12.28 3.91
N PRO A 427 -3.45 -11.46 4.97
CA PRO A 427 -4.50 -10.45 5.17
C PRO A 427 -4.34 -9.24 4.24
N ALA A 428 -5.45 -8.58 3.93
CA ALA A 428 -5.40 -7.34 3.15
C ALA A 428 -4.97 -6.17 4.04
N LEU A 429 -4.05 -5.35 3.55
CA LEU A 429 -3.65 -4.09 4.17
C LEU A 429 -4.32 -2.91 3.45
N GLY A 430 -4.51 -1.82 4.18
CA GLY A 430 -5.24 -0.68 3.64
C GLY A 430 -4.79 0.66 4.23
N ALA A 431 -5.01 1.70 3.44
CA ALA A 431 -4.68 3.07 3.79
C ALA A 431 -5.86 4.01 3.52
N ARG A 432 -5.81 5.17 4.19
CA ARG A 432 -6.84 6.19 4.10
C ARG A 432 -6.24 7.59 4.04
N ARG A 433 -6.81 8.45 3.19
CA ARG A 433 -6.39 9.83 3.00
C ARG A 433 -7.58 10.79 3.02
N GLY A 434 -7.62 11.66 4.01
CA GLY A 434 -8.63 12.73 4.10
C GLY A 434 -8.29 13.92 3.21
N LEU A 435 -9.32 14.48 2.56
CA LEU A 435 -9.31 15.65 1.69
C LEU A 435 -10.40 16.61 2.20
N ARG A 436 -10.04 17.89 2.37
CA ARG A 436 -11.01 18.96 2.65
C ARG A 436 -11.33 19.69 1.36
N VAL A 437 -12.61 19.75 1.01
CA VAL A 437 -13.12 20.36 -0.21
C VAL A 437 -14.10 21.47 0.18
N PRO A 438 -13.61 22.72 0.36
CA PRO A 438 -14.48 23.88 0.55
C PRO A 438 -15.23 24.21 -0.75
N VAL A 439 -16.51 24.54 -0.63
CA VAL A 439 -17.37 24.98 -1.74
C VAL A 439 -17.34 26.51 -1.80
N SER A 440 -17.08 27.08 -2.97
CA SER A 440 -17.14 28.53 -3.18
C SER A 440 -18.52 28.95 -3.68
N ASP A 441 -18.98 30.07 -3.11
CA ASP A 441 -20.26 30.73 -3.39
C ASP A 441 -20.38 31.26 -4.82
N VAL A 442 -21.56 31.07 -5.40
CA VAL A 442 -22.00 31.61 -6.68
C VAL A 442 -23.33 32.31 -6.45
N ASN A 443 -23.51 33.51 -7.01
CA ASN A 443 -24.72 34.32 -6.84
C ASN A 443 -25.92 33.69 -7.57
N ASP A 444 -26.56 32.69 -6.98
CA ASP A 444 -27.68 31.93 -7.56
C ASP A 444 -29.01 32.15 -6.81
N ASN A 445 -28.97 32.78 -5.64
CA ASN A 445 -30.17 33.20 -4.92
C ASN A 445 -30.39 34.71 -5.06
N ALA A 446 -31.65 35.10 -5.20
CA ALA A 446 -32.03 36.51 -5.24
C ALA A 446 -32.54 36.97 -3.87
N PRO A 447 -32.38 38.26 -3.50
CA PRO A 447 -32.88 38.78 -2.24
C PRO A 447 -34.39 38.58 -2.09
N LEU A 448 -34.84 37.82 -1.08
CA LEU A 448 -36.25 37.51 -0.87
C LEU A 448 -36.85 38.36 0.25
N PHE A 449 -37.88 39.15 -0.07
CA PHE A 449 -38.66 39.89 0.93
C PHE A 449 -39.52 38.96 1.80
N ALA A 450 -39.71 39.31 3.07
CA ALA A 450 -40.60 38.55 3.97
C ALA A 450 -42.07 38.53 3.52
N GLN A 451 -42.51 39.55 2.77
CA GLN A 451 -43.87 39.68 2.23
C GLN A 451 -43.80 40.22 0.81
N ALA A 452 -44.69 39.76 -0.07
CA ALA A 452 -44.81 40.29 -1.44
C ALA A 452 -45.52 41.66 -1.49
N VAL A 453 -46.39 41.91 -0.50
CA VAL A 453 -47.15 43.16 -0.34
C VAL A 453 -47.05 43.59 1.12
N TYR A 454 -46.57 44.80 1.37
CA TYR A 454 -46.54 45.42 2.69
C TYR A 454 -47.61 46.50 2.77
N THR A 455 -48.54 46.37 3.72
CA THR A 455 -49.53 47.42 4.01
C THR A 455 -49.02 48.29 5.15
N VAL A 456 -48.81 49.57 4.86
CA VAL A 456 -48.29 50.56 5.81
C VAL A 456 -49.39 51.60 6.08
N LEU A 457 -49.64 51.89 7.34
CA LEU A 457 -50.60 52.92 7.75
C LEU A 457 -49.81 54.11 8.30
N ALA A 458 -49.93 55.26 7.65
CA ALA A 458 -49.29 56.50 8.08
C ALA A 458 -50.36 57.52 8.45
N ARG A 459 -50.13 58.27 9.52
CA ARG A 459 -50.97 59.44 9.82
C ARG A 459 -50.59 60.57 8.87
N GLU A 460 -51.58 61.34 8.44
CA GLU A 460 -51.31 62.64 7.83
C GLU A 460 -50.57 63.58 8.80
N ASN A 461 -50.10 64.71 8.30
CA ASN A 461 -49.39 65.72 9.10
C ASN A 461 -48.15 65.19 9.84
N ASN A 462 -47.60 64.07 9.37
CA ASN A 462 -46.37 63.50 9.90
C ASN A 462 -45.18 64.43 9.66
N ALA A 463 -44.17 64.35 10.53
CA ALA A 463 -42.95 65.12 10.35
C ALA A 463 -42.22 64.69 9.07
N ALA A 464 -41.67 65.66 8.34
CA ALA A 464 -40.70 65.35 7.29
C ALA A 464 -39.52 64.58 7.90
N GLY A 465 -39.15 63.44 7.30
CA GLY A 465 -38.18 62.49 7.82
C GLY A 465 -38.73 61.50 8.85
N ALA A 466 -40.06 61.31 8.95
CA ALA A 466 -40.64 60.27 9.81
C ALA A 466 -40.45 58.86 9.23
N GLU A 467 -40.13 57.87 10.08
CA GLU A 467 -40.05 56.44 9.70
C GLU A 467 -41.48 55.91 9.51
N LEU A 468 -41.82 55.49 8.29
CA LEU A 468 -43.13 54.94 7.94
C LEU A 468 -43.19 53.43 8.17
N ALA A 469 -42.16 52.72 7.71
CA ALA A 469 -42.06 51.26 7.79
C ALA A 469 -40.60 50.80 7.70
N ARG A 470 -40.36 49.53 7.99
CA ARG A 470 -39.09 48.86 7.71
C ARG A 470 -39.34 47.59 6.91
N LEU A 471 -38.67 47.50 5.78
CA LEU A 471 -38.69 46.36 4.89
C LEU A 471 -37.47 45.48 5.16
N TRP A 472 -37.64 44.17 4.97
CA TRP A 472 -36.57 43.21 5.17
C TRP A 472 -36.59 42.18 4.04
N ALA A 473 -35.45 42.05 3.36
CA ALA A 473 -35.13 41.01 2.41
C ALA A 473 -33.92 40.21 2.90
N ARG A 474 -33.94 38.90 2.67
CA ARG A 474 -32.87 37.98 3.02
C ARG A 474 -32.32 37.35 1.75
N ASP A 475 -31.01 37.37 1.66
CA ASP A 475 -30.25 36.65 0.65
C ASP A 475 -29.38 35.60 1.37
N PRO A 476 -29.46 34.30 1.01
CA PRO A 476 -28.69 33.25 1.64
C PRO A 476 -27.21 33.18 1.19
N ASP A 477 -26.84 33.87 0.12
CA ASP A 477 -25.51 33.80 -0.48
C ASP A 477 -24.44 34.46 0.42
N GLU A 478 -23.17 34.20 0.14
CA GLU A 478 -22.05 34.64 0.97
C GLU A 478 -21.56 36.06 0.64
N ALA A 479 -21.14 36.78 1.69
CA ALA A 479 -20.44 38.05 1.58
C ALA A 479 -21.12 39.11 0.68
N GLY A 480 -20.58 39.36 -0.52
CA GLY A 480 -21.09 40.35 -1.47
C GLY A 480 -22.38 39.90 -2.16
N ASN A 481 -22.47 38.62 -2.49
CA ASN A 481 -23.64 38.00 -3.11
C ASN A 481 -24.83 38.02 -2.14
N GLY A 482 -24.59 37.79 -0.84
CA GLY A 482 -25.63 37.96 0.19
C GLY A 482 -25.95 39.41 0.62
N ARG A 483 -25.22 40.42 0.12
CA ARG A 483 -25.36 41.80 0.60
C ARG A 483 -26.48 42.53 -0.13
N VAL A 484 -27.60 42.70 0.57
CA VAL A 484 -28.78 43.38 0.04
C VAL A 484 -28.67 44.91 0.11
N SER A 485 -29.07 45.58 -0.98
CA SER A 485 -29.28 47.02 -1.07
C SER A 485 -30.71 47.34 -1.51
N TYR A 486 -31.38 48.26 -0.81
CA TYR A 486 -32.78 48.63 -1.08
C TYR A 486 -32.89 49.92 -1.91
N SER A 487 -33.84 49.96 -2.84
CA SER A 487 -34.16 51.16 -3.61
C SER A 487 -35.65 51.23 -3.96
N VAL A 488 -36.18 52.45 -4.07
CA VAL A 488 -37.54 52.65 -4.61
C VAL A 488 -37.49 52.45 -6.11
N TRP A 489 -38.32 51.55 -6.63
CA TRP A 489 -38.41 51.26 -8.05
C TRP A 489 -39.71 51.81 -8.62
N GLU A 490 -39.57 52.72 -9.57
CA GLU A 490 -40.68 53.26 -10.35
C GLU A 490 -40.66 52.57 -11.72
N GLY A 491 -41.40 51.48 -11.85
CA GLY A 491 -41.51 50.77 -13.11
C GLY A 491 -42.09 51.65 -14.23
N ALA A 492 -41.63 51.45 -15.47
CA ALA A 492 -42.23 52.05 -16.68
C ALA A 492 -43.66 51.55 -16.99
N ALA A 493 -44.19 50.63 -16.18
CA ALA A 493 -45.55 50.12 -16.26
C ALA A 493 -46.34 50.64 -15.05
N GLY A 494 -46.91 51.83 -15.20
CA GLY A 494 -48.02 52.27 -14.37
C GLY A 494 -49.15 51.23 -14.46
N GLY A 495 -49.29 50.43 -13.42
CA GLY A 495 -50.40 49.50 -13.26
C GLY A 495 -51.72 50.27 -13.32
N VAL A 496 -52.47 50.05 -14.40
CA VAL A 496 -53.93 50.07 -14.52
C VAL A 496 -54.65 50.94 -13.47
N GLY A 497 -54.62 52.26 -13.69
CA GLY A 497 -55.35 53.23 -12.85
C GLY A 497 -54.89 54.68 -13.02
N ALA A 498 -53.64 54.90 -13.46
CA ALA A 498 -53.12 56.25 -13.68
C ALA A 498 -53.36 56.71 -15.13
N ALA A 499 -54.58 57.15 -15.41
CA ALA A 499 -54.85 57.96 -16.59
C ALA A 499 -54.02 59.25 -16.52
N ALA A 500 -53.15 59.46 -17.52
CA ALA A 500 -52.47 60.72 -17.77
C ALA A 500 -53.52 61.85 -17.87
N GLY A 501 -53.68 62.59 -16.77
CA GLY A 501 -54.73 63.60 -16.61
C GLY A 501 -54.86 64.14 -15.18
N SER A 502 -54.42 63.41 -14.17
CA SER A 502 -54.27 63.90 -12.79
C SER A 502 -52.79 64.05 -12.45
N GLY A 503 -52.39 65.18 -11.89
CA GLY A 503 -50.99 65.53 -11.57
C GLY A 503 -50.38 64.74 -10.41
N TRP A 504 -50.39 63.40 -10.48
CA TRP A 504 -49.73 62.55 -9.49
C TRP A 504 -48.21 62.69 -9.59
N ARG A 505 -47.57 63.08 -8.48
CA ARG A 505 -46.11 63.11 -8.36
C ARG A 505 -45.56 61.69 -8.20
N ALA A 506 -44.31 61.49 -8.61
CA ALA A 506 -43.57 60.24 -8.47
C ALA A 506 -43.48 59.79 -7.00
N ALA A 507 -43.52 58.48 -6.70
CA ALA A 507 -43.45 57.97 -5.33
C ALA A 507 -42.17 58.43 -4.60
N SER A 508 -41.06 58.55 -5.34
CA SER A 508 -39.79 59.14 -4.93
C SER A 508 -39.87 60.59 -4.43
N SER A 509 -40.99 61.30 -4.65
CA SER A 509 -41.23 62.63 -4.06
C SER A 509 -41.85 62.58 -2.66
N TYR A 510 -42.54 61.49 -2.31
CA TYR A 510 -43.18 61.30 -1.00
C TYR A 510 -42.34 60.45 -0.06
N VAL A 511 -41.64 59.45 -0.59
CA VAL A 511 -40.92 58.45 0.21
C VAL A 511 -39.50 58.24 -0.28
N SER A 512 -38.60 57.95 0.66
CA SER A 512 -37.27 57.42 0.37
C SER A 512 -37.04 56.13 1.16
N VAL A 513 -36.14 55.28 0.66
CA VAL A 513 -35.76 54.04 1.34
C VAL A 513 -34.27 54.07 1.63
N ASP A 514 -33.91 53.78 2.87
CA ASP A 514 -32.53 53.63 3.27
C ASP A 514 -31.93 52.35 2.68
N ALA A 515 -30.83 52.49 1.94
CA ALA A 515 -30.27 51.41 1.12
C ALA A 515 -29.73 50.24 1.95
N GLU A 516 -29.29 50.47 3.19
CA GLU A 516 -28.72 49.43 4.04
C GLU A 516 -29.73 48.84 5.03
N SER A 517 -30.55 49.68 5.67
CA SER A 517 -31.46 49.24 6.73
C SER A 517 -32.88 48.92 6.27
N GLY A 518 -33.24 49.25 5.02
CA GLY A 518 -34.59 49.02 4.47
C GLY A 518 -35.68 49.87 5.12
N ARG A 519 -35.33 50.94 5.85
CA ARG A 519 -36.29 51.87 6.45
C ARG A 519 -36.87 52.79 5.38
N VAL A 520 -38.19 52.92 5.38
CA VAL A 520 -38.95 53.83 4.53
C VAL A 520 -39.20 55.12 5.28
N TRP A 521 -38.76 56.24 4.72
CA TRP A 521 -38.89 57.58 5.31
C TRP A 521 -39.85 58.44 4.50
N ALA A 522 -40.66 59.24 5.18
CA ALA A 522 -41.45 60.29 4.53
C ALA A 522 -40.56 61.50 4.19
N LEU A 523 -40.51 61.94 2.94
CA LEU A 523 -39.73 63.13 2.53
C LEU A 523 -40.47 64.45 2.81
N GLN A 524 -41.79 64.39 2.86
CA GLN A 524 -42.67 65.51 3.16
C GLN A 524 -43.84 65.03 4.04
N PRO A 525 -44.48 65.93 4.79
CA PRO A 525 -45.73 65.63 5.47
C PRO A 525 -46.77 65.10 4.47
N LEU A 526 -47.41 64.00 4.81
CA LEU A 526 -48.50 63.41 4.04
C LEU A 526 -49.79 64.17 4.36
N ASP A 527 -50.58 64.42 3.33
CA ASP A 527 -51.85 65.14 3.40
C ASP A 527 -52.91 64.16 2.85
N TYR A 528 -53.93 63.83 3.64
CA TYR A 528 -54.95 62.86 3.27
C TYR A 528 -55.85 63.39 2.15
N GLU A 529 -56.14 64.69 2.15
CA GLU A 529 -56.95 65.38 1.15
C GLU A 529 -56.25 65.39 -0.22
N GLU A 530 -54.90 65.41 -0.24
CA GLU A 530 -54.10 65.29 -1.47
C GLU A 530 -53.83 63.83 -1.88
N LEU A 531 -53.50 62.96 -0.92
CA LEU A 531 -52.98 61.60 -1.17
C LEU A 531 -53.50 60.57 -0.13
N GLN A 532 -54.56 59.85 -0.48
CA GLN A 532 -55.13 58.81 0.39
C GLN A 532 -54.37 57.48 0.34
N VAL A 533 -53.89 57.09 -0.85
CA VAL A 533 -53.19 55.82 -1.08
C VAL A 533 -52.01 56.05 -2.01
N LEU A 534 -50.82 55.63 -1.57
CA LEU A 534 -49.63 55.59 -2.39
C LEU A 534 -49.16 54.14 -2.55
N GLN A 535 -49.11 53.66 -3.78
CA GLN A 535 -48.59 52.35 -4.10
C GLN A 535 -47.28 52.49 -4.87
N PHE A 536 -46.22 51.83 -4.39
CA PHE A 536 -44.91 51.82 -5.02
C PHE A 536 -44.20 50.49 -4.82
N GLU A 537 -43.19 50.20 -5.65
CA GLU A 537 -42.37 49.01 -5.52
C GLU A 537 -41.04 49.35 -4.85
N VAL A 538 -40.59 48.48 -3.96
CA VAL A 538 -39.24 48.51 -3.42
C VAL A 538 -38.49 47.32 -3.96
N ARG A 539 -37.32 47.59 -4.53
CA ARG A 539 -36.41 46.60 -5.10
C ARG A 539 -35.25 46.38 -4.15
N ALA A 540 -35.01 45.13 -3.79
CA ALA A 540 -33.81 44.67 -3.11
C ALA A 540 -32.88 44.07 -4.16
N VAL A 541 -31.63 44.54 -4.23
CA VAL A 541 -30.61 44.08 -5.17
C VAL A 541 -29.41 43.63 -4.37
N ASP A 542 -28.88 42.46 -4.67
CA ASP A 542 -27.62 42.01 -4.10
C ASP A 542 -26.42 42.82 -4.66
N ALA A 543 -25.21 42.54 -4.17
CA ALA A 543 -23.98 43.09 -4.73
C ALA A 543 -23.19 42.06 -5.56
N GLY A 544 -23.87 41.03 -6.06
CA GLY A 544 -23.26 39.99 -6.88
C GLY A 544 -23.06 40.40 -8.34
N GLU A 545 -22.28 39.59 -9.08
CA GLU A 545 -22.06 39.77 -10.51
C GLU A 545 -22.44 38.47 -11.27
N PRO A 546 -23.55 38.43 -12.03
CA PRO A 546 -24.53 39.50 -12.24
C PRO A 546 -25.40 39.76 -11.00
N PRO A 547 -25.91 40.99 -10.82
CA PRO A 547 -26.74 41.29 -9.66
C PRO A 547 -28.14 40.72 -9.82
N LEU A 548 -28.62 39.98 -8.82
CA LEU A 548 -29.98 39.48 -8.73
C LEU A 548 -30.83 40.42 -7.86
N CYS A 549 -32.14 40.37 -8.06
CA CYS A 549 -33.04 41.26 -7.36
C CYS A 549 -34.40 40.64 -7.06
N GLY A 550 -34.95 41.00 -5.90
CA GLY A 550 -36.35 40.81 -5.56
C GLY A 550 -37.10 42.12 -5.52
N ASN A 551 -38.42 42.08 -5.71
CA ASN A 551 -39.31 43.22 -5.55
C ASN A 551 -40.41 42.93 -4.52
N ALA A 552 -40.86 43.98 -3.83
CA ALA A 552 -42.04 43.95 -2.99
C ALA A 552 -42.86 45.21 -3.23
N THR A 553 -44.18 45.06 -3.19
CA THR A 553 -45.09 46.20 -3.32
C THR A 553 -45.40 46.77 -1.93
N VAL A 554 -45.37 48.07 -1.79
CA VAL A 554 -45.76 48.78 -0.56
C VAL A 554 -47.03 49.56 -0.86
N GLN A 555 -48.07 49.29 -0.09
CA GLN A 555 -49.34 50.01 -0.10
C GLN A 555 -49.39 50.90 1.14
N LEU A 556 -49.11 52.18 0.96
CA LEU A 556 -49.16 53.18 1.99
C LEU A 556 -50.55 53.81 2.02
N PHE A 557 -51.28 53.57 3.10
CA PHE A 557 -52.57 54.19 3.38
C PHE A 557 -52.35 55.36 4.33
N VAL A 558 -52.76 56.55 3.91
CA VAL A 558 -52.79 57.72 4.78
C VAL A 558 -54.08 57.68 5.60
N LEU A 559 -53.94 57.88 6.90
CA LEU A 559 -55.02 57.98 7.86
C LEU A 559 -55.32 59.46 8.07
N ASP A 560 -56.55 59.81 7.74
CA ASP A 560 -57.21 61.09 7.99
C ASP A 560 -57.11 61.48 9.48
N GLU A 561 -56.66 62.69 9.78
CA GLU A 561 -56.77 63.34 11.08
C GLU A 561 -57.75 64.52 10.95
N ASN A 562 -58.27 65.04 12.08
CA ASN A 562 -59.26 66.12 12.04
C ASN A 562 -58.54 67.46 11.95
N ASP A 563 -57.98 67.77 10.78
CA ASP A 563 -57.11 68.91 10.54
C ASP A 563 -57.74 70.04 9.70
N ASN A 564 -58.87 69.79 9.04
CA ASN A 564 -59.71 70.81 8.45
C ASN A 564 -60.89 71.13 9.38
N ALA A 565 -61.39 72.36 9.27
CA ALA A 565 -62.55 72.78 10.03
C ALA A 565 -63.74 72.94 9.08
N PRO A 566 -64.98 72.70 9.53
CA PRO A 566 -66.15 72.79 8.68
C PRO A 566 -66.26 74.15 7.98
N ALA A 567 -66.23 74.19 6.65
CA ALA A 567 -66.38 75.43 5.88
C ALA A 567 -67.85 75.70 5.56
N LEU A 568 -68.33 76.90 5.88
CA LEU A 568 -69.70 77.32 5.57
C LEU A 568 -69.86 77.63 4.08
N LEU A 569 -70.85 77.03 3.45
CA LEU A 569 -71.24 77.37 2.07
C LEU A 569 -72.18 78.58 2.08
N PRO A 570 -72.13 79.45 1.04
CA PRO A 570 -73.01 80.61 0.95
C PRO A 570 -74.49 80.20 1.00
N PRO A 571 -75.36 80.98 1.68
CA PRO A 571 -76.76 80.63 1.85
C PRO A 571 -77.46 80.57 0.48
N ALA A 572 -77.92 79.39 0.10
CA ALA A 572 -78.76 79.22 -1.08
C ALA A 572 -80.14 79.84 -0.79
N GLY A 573 -80.38 81.03 -1.33
CA GLY A 573 -81.63 81.76 -1.16
C GLY A 573 -82.83 80.93 -1.61
N SER A 574 -83.59 80.43 -0.65
CA SER A 574 -84.95 79.95 -0.85
C SER A 574 -85.70 80.09 0.47
N ALA A 575 -86.56 81.10 0.54
CA ALA A 575 -87.58 81.22 1.58
C ALA A 575 -88.70 80.22 1.25
N PRO A 576 -89.08 79.29 2.16
CA PRO A 576 -90.23 78.44 1.96
C PRO A 576 -91.53 79.10 2.45
N GLU A 577 -92.61 78.83 1.73
CA GLU A 577 -93.99 79.22 2.04
C GLU A 577 -94.49 78.63 3.37
N ALA A 578 -95.36 79.37 4.04
CA ALA A 578 -95.83 79.12 5.40
C ALA A 578 -96.87 77.98 5.48
N GLY A 579 -96.55 76.95 6.27
CA GLY A 579 -97.50 75.92 6.72
C GLY A 579 -96.85 74.91 7.66
N ALA A 580 -97.09 75.06 8.98
CA ALA A 580 -96.65 74.21 10.09
C ALA A 580 -95.12 73.95 10.21
N VAL A 581 -94.50 74.61 11.21
CA VAL A 581 -93.05 74.62 11.49
C VAL A 581 -92.24 75.24 10.34
N ALA A 582 -92.29 76.58 10.24
CA ALA A 582 -91.58 77.31 9.19
C ALA A 582 -90.06 77.12 9.31
N VAL A 583 -89.44 76.57 8.26
CA VAL A 583 -88.00 76.56 8.07
C VAL A 583 -87.58 77.96 7.64
N VAL A 584 -86.76 78.61 8.45
CA VAL A 584 -86.30 80.00 8.28
C VAL A 584 -85.12 80.07 7.30
N ALA A 585 -84.18 79.13 7.42
CA ALA A 585 -83.01 79.03 6.56
C ALA A 585 -82.42 77.62 6.64
N LYS A 586 -81.64 77.24 5.63
CA LYS A 586 -80.82 76.02 5.65
C LYS A 586 -79.36 76.40 5.58
N ILE A 587 -78.63 76.10 6.64
CA ILE A 587 -77.17 76.27 6.70
C ILE A 587 -76.55 75.04 6.07
N ARG A 588 -75.64 75.27 5.12
CA ARG A 588 -74.84 74.22 4.49
C ARG A 588 -73.39 74.44 4.87
N ALA A 589 -72.72 73.36 5.22
CA ALA A 589 -71.30 73.33 5.49
C ALA A 589 -70.71 72.08 4.83
N VAL A 590 -69.42 72.12 4.54
CA VAL A 590 -68.63 71.01 4.04
C VAL A 590 -67.36 70.92 4.87
N ASP A 591 -66.93 69.72 5.19
CA ASP A 591 -65.59 69.48 5.69
C ASP A 591 -64.74 68.85 4.60
N ALA A 592 -63.43 69.12 4.64
CA ALA A 592 -62.50 68.54 3.68
C ALA A 592 -62.02 67.15 4.11
N ASP A 593 -62.03 66.88 5.42
CA ASP A 593 -61.64 65.60 6.02
C ASP A 593 -62.57 64.45 5.58
N SER A 594 -62.39 63.25 6.11
CA SER A 594 -63.22 62.09 5.78
C SER A 594 -63.84 61.37 6.98
N GLY A 595 -64.85 60.54 6.71
CA GLY A 595 -65.50 59.73 7.74
C GLY A 595 -66.11 60.55 8.89
N TYR A 596 -65.65 60.29 10.12
CA TYR A 596 -66.12 60.99 11.33
C TYR A 596 -65.64 62.44 11.39
N ASN A 597 -64.47 62.75 10.81
CA ASN A 597 -63.89 64.09 10.79
C ASN A 597 -64.70 65.02 9.88
N ALA A 598 -65.28 64.50 8.78
CA ALA A 598 -66.23 65.26 7.97
C ALA A 598 -67.71 65.12 8.36
N TRP A 599 -68.02 64.40 9.45
CA TRP A 599 -69.41 64.24 9.86
C TRP A 599 -69.87 65.47 10.63
N LEU A 600 -70.70 66.29 9.99
CA LEU A 600 -71.14 67.57 10.52
C LEU A 600 -72.39 67.45 11.39
N ARG A 601 -72.35 68.13 12.54
CA ARG A 601 -73.49 68.42 13.41
C ARG A 601 -73.68 69.93 13.58
N TYR A 602 -74.94 70.33 13.65
CA TYR A 602 -75.34 71.72 13.78
C TYR A 602 -75.92 71.96 15.17
N GLU A 603 -75.32 72.88 15.91
CA GLU A 603 -75.74 73.24 17.26
C GLU A 603 -76.07 74.73 17.31
N LEU A 604 -77.19 75.09 17.92
CA LEU A 604 -77.55 76.48 18.14
C LEU A 604 -76.87 76.94 19.44
N TRP A 605 -75.95 77.89 19.35
CA TRP A 605 -75.25 78.45 20.50
C TRP A 605 -76.03 79.64 21.06
N GLU A 606 -76.85 79.38 22.06
CA GLU A 606 -77.62 80.41 22.77
C GLU A 606 -76.98 80.72 24.14
N PRO A 607 -76.62 81.99 24.42
CA PRO A 607 -76.15 82.39 25.75
C PRO A 607 -77.29 82.53 26.79
N ARG A 608 -78.56 82.36 26.39
CA ARG A 608 -79.74 82.45 27.28
C ARG A 608 -80.62 81.22 27.05
N ALA A 609 -81.01 80.53 28.11
CA ALA A 609 -81.71 79.25 28.02
C ALA A 609 -83.03 79.34 27.21
N LYS A 610 -83.12 78.48 26.17
CA LYS A 610 -84.29 78.17 25.30
C LYS A 610 -84.90 79.38 24.58
N GLY A 611 -84.26 79.81 23.50
CA GLY A 611 -84.82 80.73 22.51
C GLY A 611 -85.89 80.09 21.60
N PRO A 612 -86.53 80.90 20.74
CA PRO A 612 -87.67 80.49 19.90
C PRO A 612 -87.26 79.70 18.63
N PHE A 613 -85.97 79.44 18.42
CA PHE A 613 -85.46 78.75 17.24
C PHE A 613 -84.82 77.41 17.60
N ARG A 614 -84.89 76.45 16.67
CA ARG A 614 -84.19 75.17 16.75
C ARG A 614 -83.48 74.90 15.43
N VAL A 615 -82.29 74.31 15.51
CA VAL A 615 -81.56 73.83 14.33
C VAL A 615 -81.62 72.31 14.29
N GLY A 616 -81.86 71.73 13.12
CA GLY A 616 -81.82 70.29 12.92
C GLY A 616 -80.38 69.77 13.03
N LEU A 617 -80.15 68.83 13.95
CA LEU A 617 -78.81 68.37 14.36
C LEU A 617 -77.91 67.93 13.19
N TYR A 618 -78.45 67.30 12.16
CA TYR A 618 -77.69 66.84 10.98
C TYR A 618 -78.17 67.45 9.65
N SER A 619 -79.28 68.18 9.65
CA SER A 619 -79.86 68.75 8.42
C SER A 619 -79.46 70.20 8.19
N GLY A 620 -79.00 70.90 9.23
CA GLY A 620 -78.68 72.33 9.17
C GLY A 620 -79.89 73.23 8.96
N GLU A 621 -81.12 72.70 9.10
CA GLU A 621 -82.36 73.43 8.90
C GLU A 621 -82.75 74.18 10.18
N VAL A 622 -82.81 75.51 10.10
CA VAL A 622 -83.23 76.38 11.18
C VAL A 622 -84.73 76.55 11.09
N SER A 623 -85.45 76.14 12.13
CA SER A 623 -86.91 76.24 12.21
C SER A 623 -87.35 76.93 13.49
N THR A 624 -88.56 77.48 13.49
CA THR A 624 -89.15 78.04 14.72
C THR A 624 -89.60 76.89 15.64
N ALA A 625 -89.14 76.92 16.90
CA ALA A 625 -89.49 75.94 17.93
C ALA A 625 -90.88 76.20 18.53
N ARG A 626 -91.28 77.47 18.58
CA ARG A 626 -92.61 77.97 18.96
C ARG A 626 -92.94 79.19 18.08
N PRO A 627 -94.23 79.55 17.91
CA PRO A 627 -94.59 80.83 17.31
C PRO A 627 -93.91 81.99 18.07
N LEU A 628 -93.45 82.99 17.32
CA LEU A 628 -92.79 84.19 17.86
C LEU A 628 -93.86 85.16 18.38
N ASP A 629 -93.73 85.57 19.64
CA ASP A 629 -94.61 86.57 20.26
C ASP A 629 -93.95 87.97 20.21
N GLU A 630 -94.73 89.05 20.27
CA GLU A 630 -94.20 90.44 20.23
C GLU A 630 -93.17 90.74 21.34
N ALA A 631 -93.20 89.97 22.44
CA ALA A 631 -92.25 90.07 23.54
C ALA A 631 -90.83 89.55 23.19
N ASP A 632 -90.66 88.79 22.11
CA ASP A 632 -89.39 88.14 21.74
C ASP A 632 -88.42 89.11 20.98
N GLY A 633 -88.90 90.28 20.54
CA GLY A 633 -88.10 91.35 19.92
C GLY A 633 -87.97 91.26 18.39
N ALA A 634 -87.86 92.40 17.70
CA ALA A 634 -87.96 92.47 16.24
C ALA A 634 -86.76 91.90 15.45
N ARG A 635 -85.60 91.68 16.10
CA ARG A 635 -84.38 91.17 15.45
C ARG A 635 -83.69 90.14 16.33
N HIS A 636 -83.58 88.93 15.81
CA HIS A 636 -82.86 87.83 16.44
C HIS A 636 -81.53 87.60 15.72
N THR A 637 -80.45 87.52 16.47
CA THR A 637 -79.15 87.10 15.95
C THR A 637 -78.87 85.70 16.48
N LEU A 638 -78.95 84.72 15.61
CA LEU A 638 -78.69 83.33 15.92
C LEU A 638 -77.23 83.02 15.59
N LEU A 639 -76.52 82.44 16.56
CA LEU A 639 -75.16 81.95 16.35
C LEU A 639 -75.23 80.43 16.28
N ILE A 640 -75.00 79.90 15.09
CA ILE A 640 -75.09 78.46 14.83
C ILE A 640 -73.67 77.95 14.65
N VAL A 641 -73.30 76.99 15.48
CA VAL A 641 -71.98 76.37 15.47
C VAL A 641 -72.12 75.05 14.72
N VAL A 642 -71.43 74.94 13.60
CA VAL A 642 -71.23 73.67 12.91
C VAL A 642 -70.00 73.04 13.52
N ARG A 643 -70.12 71.81 14.01
CA ARG A 643 -69.00 71.03 14.55
C ARG A 643 -68.88 69.75 13.76
N ASP A 644 -67.66 69.31 13.56
CA ASP A 644 -67.41 67.94 13.15
C ASP A 644 -67.57 66.96 14.35
N HIS A 645 -67.35 65.68 14.05
CA HIS A 645 -67.30 64.59 15.02
C HIS A 645 -65.88 64.05 15.22
N GLY A 646 -64.86 64.74 14.70
CA GLY A 646 -63.46 64.41 14.91
C GLY A 646 -62.96 64.72 16.32
N GLU A 647 -61.78 64.21 16.66
CA GLU A 647 -61.08 64.51 17.92
C GLU A 647 -59.69 65.11 17.62
N PRO A 648 -59.42 66.38 17.98
CA PRO A 648 -60.30 67.35 18.63
C PRO A 648 -61.36 67.90 17.68
N ALA A 649 -62.59 68.06 18.16
CA ALA A 649 -63.68 68.57 17.32
C ALA A 649 -63.43 70.02 16.91
N ARG A 650 -63.41 70.29 15.60
CA ARG A 650 -63.29 71.64 15.04
C ARG A 650 -64.67 72.18 14.70
N SER A 651 -64.75 73.51 14.61
CA SER A 651 -66.03 74.17 14.48
C SER A 651 -65.97 75.48 13.71
N ALA A 652 -67.05 75.79 13.00
CA ALA A 652 -67.27 77.08 12.36
C ALA A 652 -68.59 77.69 12.80
N THR A 653 -68.60 79.01 12.97
CA THR A 653 -69.76 79.74 13.48
C THR A 653 -70.43 80.53 12.35
N ALA A 654 -71.72 80.28 12.11
CA ALA A 654 -72.56 81.06 11.22
C ALA A 654 -73.43 82.02 12.05
N THR A 655 -73.44 83.30 11.68
CA THR A 655 -74.37 84.28 12.26
C THR A 655 -75.56 84.50 11.32
N LEU A 656 -76.74 84.06 11.74
CA LEU A 656 -77.98 84.28 11.01
C LEU A 656 -78.78 85.39 11.69
N SER A 657 -78.95 86.53 11.02
CA SER A 657 -79.81 87.61 11.50
C SER A 657 -81.21 87.45 10.92
N VAL A 658 -82.18 87.12 11.78
CA VAL A 658 -83.60 86.99 11.44
C VAL A 658 -84.32 88.24 11.94
N SER A 659 -84.89 89.02 11.03
CA SER A 659 -85.71 90.20 11.36
C SER A 659 -87.17 89.93 11.03
N LEU A 660 -88.05 90.17 12.00
CA LEU A 660 -89.50 90.11 11.82
C LEU A 660 -89.96 91.39 11.11
N LEU A 661 -90.53 91.25 9.92
CA LEU A 661 -91.14 92.35 9.17
C LEU A 661 -92.66 92.13 9.17
N GLU A 662 -93.42 93.17 9.52
CA GLU A 662 -94.89 93.11 9.39
C GLU A 662 -95.28 92.97 7.92
N ALA A 663 -96.33 92.17 7.66
CA ALA A 663 -96.77 91.77 6.32
C ALA A 663 -97.16 92.94 5.39
N ASN A 664 -97.25 94.18 5.90
CA ASN A 664 -97.55 95.38 5.11
C ASN A 664 -96.31 96.27 4.86
N GLU A 665 -95.13 95.92 5.37
CA GLU A 665 -93.85 96.60 5.11
C GLU A 665 -92.80 95.68 4.45
N ALA A 666 -93.17 94.46 4.06
CA ALA A 666 -92.34 93.57 3.25
C ALA A 666 -92.23 93.99 1.76
N ALA A 667 -93.05 94.97 1.32
CA ALA A 667 -93.05 95.51 -0.04
C ALA A 667 -92.29 96.83 -0.22
N LEU A 668 -91.77 97.45 0.86
CA LEU A 668 -91.01 98.71 0.80
C LEU A 668 -89.58 98.66 1.39
N ALA A 669 -89.17 97.55 2.01
CA ALA A 669 -87.80 97.33 2.50
C ALA A 669 -86.89 96.54 1.52
N ALA A 670 -87.39 96.18 0.33
CA ALA A 670 -86.61 95.58 -0.75
C ALA A 670 -86.06 96.64 -1.74
N GLY A 671 -86.19 97.93 -1.43
CA GLY A 671 -85.96 99.04 -2.35
C GLY A 671 -85.15 100.20 -1.79
N SER A 672 -84.07 99.96 -1.02
CA SER A 672 -83.11 101.03 -0.66
C SER A 672 -81.80 100.53 -0.02
N SER A 673 -81.03 99.67 -0.69
CA SER A 673 -79.56 99.65 -0.52
C SER A 673 -78.89 98.87 -1.66
N ALA A 674 -78.83 99.49 -2.83
CA ALA A 674 -77.81 99.18 -3.83
C ALA A 674 -77.37 100.49 -4.52
N SER A 675 -76.51 101.26 -3.84
CA SER A 675 -75.56 102.16 -4.49
C SER A 675 -74.26 101.37 -4.67
N SER A 676 -74.08 100.71 -5.81
CA SER A 676 -73.39 101.26 -6.98
C SER A 676 -71.88 101.44 -6.78
N SER A 677 -71.13 100.38 -7.13
CA SER A 677 -69.96 100.53 -7.99
C SER A 677 -70.01 99.42 -9.03
N ARG A 678 -70.86 99.64 -10.04
CA ARG A 678 -70.92 98.82 -11.25
C ARG A 678 -69.95 99.45 -12.25
N SER A 679 -68.76 98.89 -12.39
CA SER A 679 -67.97 99.04 -13.62
C SER A 679 -68.13 97.80 -14.47
N GLY A 680 -68.78 97.97 -15.61
CA GLY A 680 -68.41 97.28 -16.84
C GLY A 680 -68.85 95.83 -17.01
N SER A 681 -69.77 95.66 -17.97
CA SER A 681 -69.82 94.53 -18.91
C SER A 681 -70.38 93.20 -18.41
N ARG A 682 -71.69 93.00 -18.68
CA ARG A 682 -72.24 91.67 -18.92
C ARG A 682 -73.11 91.73 -20.17
N ALA A 683 -72.60 91.22 -21.29
CA ALA A 683 -73.36 90.57 -22.37
C ALA A 683 -72.42 90.13 -23.52
N ALA A 684 -72.02 88.85 -23.54
CA ALA A 684 -71.79 88.06 -24.76
C ALA A 684 -71.45 86.59 -24.41
N THR A 685 -72.36 85.88 -23.75
CA THR A 685 -72.26 84.41 -23.59
C THR A 685 -73.51 83.76 -24.15
N ASN A 686 -73.73 83.92 -25.46
CA ASN A 686 -74.66 83.11 -26.26
C ASN A 686 -74.02 82.66 -27.59
N VAL A 687 -72.69 82.71 -27.71
CA VAL A 687 -71.94 82.22 -28.89
C VAL A 687 -71.24 80.89 -28.59
N TRP A 688 -70.68 80.71 -27.39
CA TRP A 688 -69.97 79.48 -27.01
C TRP A 688 -70.87 78.24 -26.88
N LEU A 689 -72.16 78.42 -26.55
CA LEU A 689 -73.10 77.30 -26.47
C LEU A 689 -73.41 76.72 -27.87
N VAL A 690 -73.50 77.59 -28.89
CA VAL A 690 -73.72 77.18 -30.28
C VAL A 690 -72.45 76.57 -30.88
N VAL A 691 -71.26 77.11 -30.55
CA VAL A 691 -69.97 76.54 -30.95
C VAL A 691 -69.75 75.16 -30.33
N ALA A 692 -70.13 74.94 -29.06
CA ALA A 692 -70.03 73.65 -28.41
C ALA A 692 -70.98 72.59 -29.03
N ILE A 693 -72.21 72.95 -29.36
CA ILE A 693 -73.17 72.03 -30.01
C ILE A 693 -72.72 71.68 -31.44
N CYS A 694 -72.19 72.65 -32.20
CA CYS A 694 -71.61 72.40 -33.52
C CYS A 694 -70.32 71.55 -33.45
N ALA A 695 -69.48 71.74 -32.43
CA ALA A 695 -68.25 70.97 -32.22
C ALA A 695 -68.54 69.51 -31.85
N VAL A 696 -69.51 69.26 -30.97
CA VAL A 696 -69.90 67.90 -30.58
C VAL A 696 -70.56 67.17 -31.76
N SER A 697 -71.36 67.87 -32.57
CA SER A 697 -71.99 67.30 -33.78
C SER A 697 -70.97 66.97 -34.88
N SER A 698 -69.92 67.78 -35.02
CA SER A 698 -68.84 67.55 -36.00
C SER A 698 -67.86 66.46 -35.56
N LEU A 699 -67.56 66.33 -34.26
CA LEU A 699 -66.80 65.21 -33.70
C LEU A 699 -67.53 63.87 -33.84
N PHE A 700 -68.86 63.86 -33.69
CA PHE A 700 -69.68 62.67 -33.89
C PHE A 700 -69.70 62.23 -35.36
N LEU A 701 -69.81 63.17 -36.31
CA LEU A 701 -69.71 62.88 -37.74
C LEU A 701 -68.28 62.43 -38.14
N LEU A 702 -67.23 63.03 -37.57
CA LEU A 702 -65.85 62.62 -37.80
C LEU A 702 -65.58 61.19 -37.29
N ALA A 703 -66.12 60.85 -36.12
CA ALA A 703 -66.01 59.50 -35.56
C ALA A 703 -66.73 58.45 -36.42
N LEU A 704 -67.89 58.78 -36.99
CA LEU A 704 -68.61 57.91 -37.94
C LEU A 704 -67.85 57.73 -39.27
N VAL A 705 -67.19 58.79 -39.77
CA VAL A 705 -66.34 58.73 -40.98
C VAL A 705 -65.06 57.92 -40.71
N LEU A 706 -64.40 58.11 -39.56
CA LEU A 706 -63.21 57.34 -39.17
C LEU A 706 -63.53 55.86 -38.92
N TYR A 707 -64.69 55.56 -38.33
CA TYR A 707 -65.18 54.19 -38.16
C TYR A 707 -65.53 53.53 -39.50
N GLY A 708 -66.07 54.29 -40.46
CA GLY A 708 -66.27 53.83 -41.83
C GLY A 708 -64.95 53.57 -42.57
N ALA A 709 -63.97 54.48 -42.43
CA ALA A 709 -62.66 54.38 -43.04
C ALA A 709 -61.81 53.23 -42.45
N SER A 710 -61.91 52.97 -41.14
CA SER A 710 -61.19 51.86 -40.49
C SER A 710 -61.72 50.48 -40.88
N ARG A 711 -62.94 50.40 -41.43
CA ARG A 711 -63.54 49.13 -41.87
C ARG A 711 -63.24 48.82 -43.33
N TRP A 712 -62.81 49.80 -44.13
CA TRP A 712 -62.64 49.71 -45.59
C TRP A 712 -61.21 50.10 -46.04
N ALA A 713 -60.18 49.70 -45.31
CA ALA A 713 -58.78 49.79 -45.76
C ALA A 713 -58.06 48.41 -45.63
N PRO A 714 -57.37 47.94 -46.68
CA PRO A 714 -56.82 46.58 -46.74
C PRO A 714 -55.56 46.42 -45.88
N ARG A 715 -55.42 45.24 -45.26
CA ARG A 715 -54.21 44.83 -44.52
C ARG A 715 -53.00 44.80 -45.47
N ALA A 716 -51.97 45.60 -45.16
CA ALA A 716 -50.70 45.61 -45.87
C ALA A 716 -49.56 45.12 -44.96
N ALA A 717 -48.58 44.51 -45.62
CA ALA A 717 -47.63 43.54 -45.11
C ALA A 717 -46.50 44.11 -44.24
N VAL A 718 -45.94 43.20 -43.42
CA VAL A 718 -44.66 43.33 -42.74
C VAL A 718 -43.53 43.40 -43.78
N LEU A 719 -42.74 44.47 -43.71
CA LEU A 719 -41.48 44.62 -44.45
C LEU A 719 -40.34 44.84 -43.46
N SER A 720 -39.41 43.89 -43.46
CA SER A 720 -38.13 43.91 -42.76
C SER A 720 -37.13 44.84 -43.45
N GLY A 721 -36.29 45.53 -42.68
CA GLY A 721 -35.14 46.33 -43.16
C GLY A 721 -34.15 46.64 -42.01
N PRO A 722 -32.87 46.92 -42.32
CA PRO A 722 -31.72 46.26 -41.68
C PRO A 722 -30.99 47.10 -40.63
N GLY A 723 -30.43 46.44 -39.60
CA GLY A 723 -29.40 46.99 -38.72
C GLY A 723 -28.01 46.48 -39.13
N PRO A 724 -26.93 47.30 -39.04
CA PRO A 724 -25.60 46.95 -39.51
C PRO A 724 -24.83 46.08 -38.50
N THR A 725 -23.89 45.33 -39.07
CA THR A 725 -23.02 44.30 -38.48
C THR A 725 -21.84 44.85 -37.68
N THR A 726 -21.47 44.18 -36.59
CA THR A 726 -20.07 44.07 -36.15
C THR A 726 -19.68 42.59 -36.01
N LEU A 727 -18.52 42.28 -36.57
CA LEU A 727 -17.97 40.94 -36.80
C LEU A 727 -17.13 40.48 -35.60
N VAL A 728 -17.36 39.23 -35.18
CA VAL A 728 -16.44 38.41 -34.40
C VAL A 728 -15.72 37.48 -35.37
N CYS A 729 -14.38 37.45 -35.29
CA CYS A 729 -13.53 36.35 -35.77
C CYS A 729 -12.78 35.81 -34.55
N ALA A 730 -12.32 34.57 -34.43
CA ALA A 730 -12.65 33.23 -34.93
C ALA A 730 -11.46 32.35 -34.46
N SER A 731 -11.71 31.12 -34.01
CA SER A 731 -10.76 29.99 -33.94
C SER A 731 -11.56 28.75 -33.51
N GLU A 732 -11.97 27.84 -34.43
CA GLU A 732 -11.31 26.56 -34.77
C GLU A 732 -10.98 25.71 -33.51
N VAL A 733 -11.64 24.58 -33.23
CA VAL A 733 -11.65 23.30 -33.96
C VAL A 733 -12.99 22.53 -33.77
N GLY A 734 -13.44 21.77 -34.77
CA GLY A 734 -14.81 21.23 -34.85
C GLY A 734 -15.06 19.79 -34.40
N SER A 735 -16.36 19.43 -34.37
CA SER A 735 -16.91 18.13 -34.79
C SER A 735 -18.44 18.24 -34.92
N TRP A 736 -19.03 17.65 -35.96
CA TRP A 736 -20.46 17.63 -36.21
C TRP A 736 -21.15 16.48 -35.48
N SER A 737 -22.34 16.70 -34.93
CA SER A 737 -23.40 15.68 -34.90
C SER A 737 -24.80 16.34 -34.91
N TYR A 738 -25.69 15.74 -35.70
CA TYR A 738 -27.05 16.20 -35.99
C TYR A 738 -28.05 15.41 -35.13
N SER A 739 -28.99 16.07 -34.47
CA SER A 739 -30.24 15.43 -34.05
C SER A 739 -31.31 16.48 -33.73
N GLN A 740 -32.39 16.43 -34.50
CA GLN A 740 -33.58 17.28 -34.43
C GLN A 740 -34.39 17.06 -33.15
N ARG A 741 -34.88 18.14 -32.52
CA ARG A 741 -36.19 18.12 -31.86
C ARG A 741 -36.97 19.41 -32.11
N HIS A 742 -38.08 19.22 -32.81
CA HIS A 742 -39.21 20.13 -32.95
C HIS A 742 -39.79 20.50 -31.57
N SER A 743 -39.99 21.80 -31.31
CA SER A 743 -41.00 22.27 -30.37
C SER A 743 -42.18 22.87 -31.17
N ARG A 744 -43.37 22.30 -31.00
CA ARG A 744 -44.63 22.88 -31.49
C ARG A 744 -45.23 23.70 -30.34
N SER A 745 -45.33 25.01 -30.54
CA SER A 745 -46.27 25.88 -29.84
C SER A 745 -47.63 25.77 -30.55
N LEU A 746 -48.69 25.50 -29.78
CA LEU A 746 -50.07 25.48 -30.26
C LEU A 746 -50.89 26.38 -29.33
N CYS A 747 -51.27 27.54 -29.86
CA CYS A 747 -52.29 28.42 -29.30
C CYS A 747 -53.66 27.74 -29.35
N VAL A 748 -54.47 27.88 -28.30
CA VAL A 748 -55.93 27.75 -28.40
C VAL A 748 -56.58 28.90 -27.64
N ALA A 749 -57.55 29.50 -28.32
CA ALA A 749 -58.31 30.66 -27.93
C ALA A 749 -59.49 30.32 -27.01
N ASP A 750 -59.99 31.39 -26.41
CA ASP A 750 -61.08 31.58 -25.47
C ASP A 750 -62.47 31.11 -25.95
N GLY A 751 -63.38 30.81 -25.01
CA GLY A 751 -64.80 30.61 -25.34
C GLY A 751 -65.70 29.84 -24.37
N ALA A 752 -66.07 30.49 -23.25
CA ALA A 752 -67.38 30.48 -22.57
C ALA A 752 -68.03 29.17 -22.06
N ALA A 753 -68.28 29.08 -20.74
CA ALA A 753 -69.57 29.44 -20.11
C ALA A 753 -69.82 28.77 -18.74
N LYS A 754 -70.33 29.60 -17.81
CA LYS A 754 -71.25 29.32 -16.67
C LYS A 754 -70.72 28.68 -15.37
N SER A 755 -70.61 29.56 -14.37
CA SER A 755 -71.31 29.54 -13.05
C SER A 755 -71.59 28.19 -12.38
N ASP A 756 -70.97 27.91 -11.23
CA ASP A 756 -71.58 28.16 -9.91
C ASP A 756 -70.78 27.50 -8.76
N LEU A 757 -70.71 28.24 -7.65
CA LEU A 757 -70.73 27.80 -6.25
C LEU A 757 -69.71 26.79 -5.67
N MET A 758 -69.14 27.27 -4.56
CA MET A 758 -68.90 26.58 -3.27
C MET A 758 -67.62 25.75 -3.11
N VAL A 759 -66.74 26.36 -2.32
CA VAL A 759 -65.59 25.79 -1.63
C VAL A 759 -66.04 24.75 -0.60
N PHE A 760 -65.49 23.54 -0.70
CA PHE A 760 -65.37 22.62 0.44
C PHE A 760 -63.94 22.08 0.48
N SER A 761 -63.27 22.34 1.61
CA SER A 761 -62.01 21.70 2.01
C SER A 761 -62.20 20.20 2.27
N PRO A 762 -61.22 19.33 1.96
CA PRO A 762 -61.24 17.97 2.47
C PRO A 762 -60.43 17.85 3.77
N ASN A 763 -61.11 17.42 4.83
CA ASN A 763 -60.53 16.84 6.03
C ASN A 763 -60.03 15.41 5.78
N PHE A 764 -58.92 15.05 6.44
CA PHE A 764 -58.43 13.67 6.59
C PHE A 764 -59.25 12.90 7.66
N PRO A 765 -59.48 11.58 7.49
CA PRO A 765 -59.98 10.71 8.55
C PRO A 765 -58.88 9.82 9.21
N PRO A 766 -59.12 9.30 10.44
CA PRO A 766 -58.13 8.63 11.31
C PRO A 766 -58.10 7.08 11.15
N PRO A 767 -57.13 6.36 11.78
CA PRO A 767 -56.98 4.91 11.64
C PRO A 767 -57.83 4.10 12.65
N PRO A 768 -58.17 2.81 12.37
CA PRO A 768 -58.93 1.96 13.29
C PRO A 768 -58.04 1.05 14.18
N PRO A 769 -58.59 0.50 15.30
CA PRO A 769 -57.84 -0.23 16.32
C PRO A 769 -58.00 -1.77 16.29
N GLY A 770 -56.92 -2.47 16.66
CA GLY A 770 -56.87 -3.52 17.71
C GLY A 770 -57.43 -4.93 17.46
N ALA A 771 -56.54 -5.93 17.53
CA ALA A 771 -56.77 -7.22 18.19
C ALA A 771 -55.43 -7.86 18.64
N ALA A 772 -55.30 -8.13 19.95
CA ALA A 772 -54.20 -8.82 20.63
C ALA A 772 -54.51 -10.34 20.77
N PRO A 773 -53.85 -11.17 21.64
CA PRO A 773 -52.51 -11.13 22.25
C PRO A 773 -51.75 -12.49 22.13
N LYS A 774 -50.49 -12.58 22.60
CA LYS A 774 -50.06 -13.71 23.46
C LYS A 774 -48.71 -13.47 24.14
N ASP A 775 -48.73 -13.76 25.43
CA ASP A 775 -47.67 -13.75 26.43
C ASP A 775 -46.43 -14.56 26.05
N THR A 776 -45.24 -14.11 26.48
CA THR A 776 -44.47 -14.78 27.56
C THR A 776 -43.16 -14.05 27.86
N GLN A 777 -43.03 -13.59 29.10
CA GLN A 777 -41.76 -13.43 29.80
C GLN A 777 -41.43 -14.77 30.50
N PRO A 778 -40.16 -15.02 30.85
CA PRO A 778 -39.84 -14.88 32.28
C PRO A 778 -38.43 -14.32 32.58
N GLU A 779 -38.33 -13.57 33.66
CA GLU A 779 -37.11 -13.37 34.48
C GLU A 779 -37.05 -14.44 35.62
N PRO A 780 -36.14 -14.38 36.62
CA PRO A 780 -34.67 -14.48 36.59
C PRO A 780 -34.19 -15.52 37.63
N SER A 781 -32.88 -15.68 37.86
CA SER A 781 -32.34 -16.17 39.15
C SER A 781 -30.89 -15.75 39.34
N ALA A 782 -30.65 -15.09 40.49
CA ALA A 782 -29.36 -14.77 41.07
C ALA A 782 -28.57 -16.02 41.51
N LEU A 783 -27.30 -15.85 41.89
CA LEU A 783 -26.83 -15.95 43.29
C LEU A 783 -25.30 -15.77 43.40
N LEU A 784 -24.92 -14.82 44.27
CA LEU A 784 -23.96 -14.89 45.39
C LEU A 784 -22.47 -15.12 45.08
N HIS A 785 -21.63 -14.13 45.43
CA HIS A 785 -20.80 -14.04 46.67
C HIS A 785 -19.34 -14.39 46.36
N THR A 786 -18.28 -13.74 46.87
CA THR A 786 -18.06 -12.89 48.06
C THR A 786 -16.65 -12.28 47.91
N VAL A 787 -16.42 -10.99 48.21
CA VAL A 787 -15.80 -10.43 49.45
C VAL A 787 -14.31 -10.85 49.58
N SER A 788 -13.31 -9.97 49.75
CA SER A 788 -13.14 -8.79 50.64
C SER A 788 -12.02 -7.86 50.08
N ASP A 789 -12.13 -6.53 50.05
CA ASP A 789 -12.26 -5.49 51.09
C ASP A 789 -10.99 -5.12 51.90
N THR A 790 -10.60 -3.84 51.77
CA THR A 790 -10.04 -2.91 52.79
C THR A 790 -8.60 -3.12 53.30
N ALA A 791 -7.76 -2.13 53.64
CA ALA A 791 -7.88 -0.71 54.00
C ALA A 791 -6.50 -0.02 53.80
N LEU A 792 -6.39 1.21 53.25
CA LEU A 792 -6.13 2.49 53.97
C LEU A 792 -5.12 2.46 55.14
N PHE A 793 -3.98 3.18 55.04
CA PHE A 793 -3.70 4.47 55.73
C PHE A 793 -2.26 5.01 55.54
N LYS A 794 -2.23 6.30 55.15
CA LYS A 794 -1.30 7.44 55.31
C LYS A 794 0.13 7.35 55.92
N SER A 795 0.95 8.26 55.34
CA SER A 795 1.87 9.28 55.94
C SER A 795 3.40 9.08 56.01
N VAL A 796 4.09 9.99 55.29
CA VAL A 796 5.43 10.66 55.42
C VAL A 796 5.76 11.11 56.89
N PRO A 797 6.94 11.67 57.31
CA PRO A 797 8.22 12.03 56.61
C PRO A 797 9.59 11.90 57.40
N PHE A 798 10.71 12.29 56.73
CA PHE A 798 11.98 12.92 57.24
C PHE A 798 12.99 12.05 58.05
N LEU A 799 14.35 12.15 58.04
CA LEU A 799 15.36 13.12 57.54
C LEU A 799 16.83 12.60 57.80
N ARG A 800 17.79 12.93 56.89
CA ARG A 800 19.26 13.23 57.08
C ARG A 800 20.22 12.10 57.58
N LEU A 801 21.56 12.11 57.38
CA LEU A 801 22.56 13.18 57.16
C LEU A 801 23.95 12.61 56.75
N LEU A 802 24.75 13.43 56.02
CA LEU A 802 26.24 13.60 55.99
C LEU A 802 26.89 13.28 54.62
N CYS A 803 27.89 14.02 54.08
CA CYS A 803 28.43 15.37 54.28
C CYS A 803 29.37 15.64 53.06
N SER A 804 29.49 16.90 52.64
CA SER A 804 30.31 17.44 51.52
C SER A 804 31.83 17.50 51.85
N PRO A 805 32.73 18.31 51.19
CA PRO A 805 32.69 19.07 49.91
C PRO A 805 34.03 19.16 49.08
N LEU A 806 33.97 19.89 47.96
CA LEU A 806 34.95 20.87 47.39
C LEU A 806 36.29 20.40 46.78
N LEU A 807 36.51 20.73 45.48
CA LEU A 807 37.55 21.69 45.06
C LEU A 807 37.50 22.05 43.55
N VAL A 808 37.56 23.35 43.31
CA VAL A 808 37.81 24.06 42.04
C VAL A 808 39.32 24.25 41.90
N LEU A 809 39.89 24.14 40.69
CA LEU A 809 40.99 25.00 40.20
C LEU A 809 41.34 24.74 38.72
N SER A 810 41.95 25.77 38.15
CA SER A 810 42.05 26.20 36.76
C SER A 810 43.45 26.00 36.13
N HIS A 811 43.51 25.70 34.82
CA HIS A 811 44.49 26.16 33.78
C HIS A 811 46.03 25.96 33.98
N PRO A 812 46.94 26.22 32.99
CA PRO A 812 46.88 26.25 31.50
C PRO A 812 48.13 25.61 30.79
N LEU A 813 48.30 25.90 29.47
CA LEU A 813 49.49 25.78 28.57
C LEU A 813 49.76 24.37 27.98
N GLY A 814 50.05 24.16 26.69
CA GLY A 814 50.36 25.03 25.55
C GLY A 814 51.48 24.38 24.69
N ILE A 815 51.40 24.59 23.37
CA ILE A 815 52.51 24.67 22.37
C ILE A 815 52.75 23.47 21.41
N HIS A 816 52.56 23.78 20.11
CA HIS A 816 53.20 23.39 18.83
C HIS A 816 53.87 22.01 18.68
N GLY A 817 53.55 21.18 17.68
CA GLY A 817 53.72 21.34 16.20
C GLY A 817 54.84 20.39 15.71
N PRO A 818 55.14 20.17 14.41
CA PRO A 818 54.40 20.43 13.17
C PRO A 818 54.37 19.22 12.19
N CYS A 819 53.90 19.51 10.98
CA CYS A 819 53.79 18.75 9.73
C CYS A 819 54.87 17.70 9.37
N LEU A 820 54.40 16.65 8.70
CA LEU A 820 54.84 16.23 7.36
C LEU A 820 53.64 15.70 6.58
#